data_AF-A0A5K7YTJ2-F1
#
_entry.id   AF-A0A5K7YTJ2-F1
#
_cell.length_a   1.000
_cell.length_b   1.000
_cell.length_c   1.000
_cell.angle_alpha   90.00
_cell.angle_beta   90.00
_cell.angle_gamma   90.00
#
_symmetry.space_group_name_H-M   'P 1'
#
loop_
_entity.id
_entity.type
_entity.pdbx_description
1 polymer ?
#
loop_
_entity_poly.entity_id
_entity_poly.type
_entity_poly.pdbx_seq_one_letter_code
_entity_poly.pdbx_strand_id
1 'polypeptide(L)'
;MKRVYQIVFALVITALWGSTATAADWCQAAKLTASDGAFMDQFGASVSIDVDALVIGSRYDDGNQGSAYVFEKPAGEWCDMTETARLTASDGAANFQFGCSVAISGDVVVVGARGSNGYMGAAYVYVKPAGGWSDMTETAILAASDCAASKVFGSSVAICGDTVVVGADGDTDNGYKSGAAYVFEKPVGGWHNMTETAKLTASDGAAYDDFGASVSISNDTVVVGANGDDLIWAGQGSAYIFVRPSGGWTGMTETAKLTASDGSASDYFGAFVSVEADTVAVGAPGVDITNDVTIHDVGRVYVFEKPAGGWGTMTETAKLAASDGDANSGFGASLDIGLDTVAVGAWASNGYIGAVYIFEKSAESWTDMTESARLTATDGAAYDDFGYSVGISQETVVAGAHLDDDNGNASGSAYVFTASASPPDCDYLLQDTHGYQWCLDVVLEDSVGLYMEGTCDTGTPPARQGQALYNWSGHLAMKAGQVSDGQLIQYHMRWGQSGMWIDQTGACGQVDVSMISSAGSRAPFAAPGKGPIPEERAASGMLDAREAQGDEDYCLADSDGNLWYLYEIARDDRGIFFTGTCDAGSETLDVMATYVWPRSGLALTAYNGSAPNRLCSFRWYRTGQWINSSGAMNTLAIDYCSP
;
A
#
# COMPACT_ATOMS: atom_id res chain seq x y z
N MET A 1 -37.60 -42.61 41.34
CA MET A 1 -36.62 -42.10 42.33
C MET A 1 -35.26 -42.63 41.91
N LYS A 2 -34.17 -41.88 41.79
CA LYS A 2 -33.90 -40.44 41.70
C LYS A 2 -32.38 -40.37 41.93
N ARG A 3 -31.62 -39.76 41.00
CA ARG A 3 -30.21 -39.32 41.15
C ARG A 3 -29.23 -40.51 41.30
N VAL A 4 -28.34 -40.83 40.36
CA VAL A 4 -27.20 -40.02 39.89
C VAL A 4 -26.81 -40.50 38.48
N TYR A 5 -27.36 -39.86 37.44
CA TYR A 5 -26.95 -40.00 36.03
C TYR A 5 -26.73 -38.61 35.41
N GLN A 6 -26.18 -37.71 36.21
CA GLN A 6 -25.60 -36.44 35.81
C GLN A 6 -24.29 -36.36 36.59
N ILE A 7 -23.13 -36.49 35.94
CA ILE A 7 -21.78 -36.00 36.36
C ILE A 7 -20.62 -36.60 35.53
N VAL A 8 -20.81 -37.56 34.61
CA VAL A 8 -19.69 -38.03 33.76
C VAL A 8 -20.08 -38.11 32.30
N PHE A 9 -20.28 -36.95 31.67
CA PHE A 9 -20.19 -36.73 30.22
C PHE A 9 -20.05 -35.21 29.98
N ALA A 10 -19.07 -34.62 30.65
CA ALA A 10 -18.66 -33.23 30.50
C ALA A 10 -17.14 -33.17 30.73
N LEU A 11 -16.40 -33.87 29.89
CA LEU A 11 -14.95 -33.76 29.75
C LEU A 11 -14.59 -34.42 28.42
N VAL A 12 -13.71 -33.75 27.67
CA VAL A 12 -13.37 -33.92 26.25
C VAL A 12 -14.29 -33.12 25.32
N ILE A 13 -13.67 -32.20 24.57
CA ILE A 13 -14.23 -31.14 23.71
C ILE A 13 -14.59 -29.83 24.44
N THR A 14 -13.62 -29.26 25.16
CA THR A 14 -13.45 -27.78 25.24
C THR A 14 -11.94 -27.50 25.24
N ALA A 15 -11.54 -26.46 24.53
CA ALA A 15 -10.17 -25.96 24.34
C ALA A 15 -9.25 -26.76 23.39
N LEU A 16 -9.52 -26.66 22.10
CA LEU A 16 -8.54 -26.67 21.00
C LEU A 16 -9.19 -26.00 19.79
N TRP A 17 -9.67 -24.78 20.01
CA TRP A 17 -9.80 -23.78 18.96
C TRP A 17 -8.83 -22.71 19.38
N GLY A 18 -7.54 -22.94 19.11
CA GLY A 18 -6.65 -21.81 18.93
C GLY A 18 -7.24 -21.05 17.75
N SER A 19 -7.69 -19.82 17.98
CA SER A 19 -7.85 -18.87 16.90
C SER A 19 -6.48 -18.79 16.24
N THR A 20 -6.31 -19.44 15.10
CA THR A 20 -5.26 -19.03 14.18
C THR A 20 -5.59 -17.59 13.86
N ALA A 21 -4.77 -16.65 14.35
CA ALA A 21 -4.79 -15.29 13.83
C ALA A 21 -4.63 -15.45 12.32
N THR A 22 -5.65 -15.05 11.57
CA THR A 22 -5.51 -14.83 10.14
C THR A 22 -4.43 -13.77 10.01
N ALA A 23 -3.37 -14.04 9.24
CA ALA A 23 -2.36 -13.04 8.93
C ALA A 23 -3.11 -11.78 8.48
N ALA A 24 -2.78 -10.63 9.05
CA ALA A 24 -3.43 -9.40 8.63
C ALA A 24 -3.06 -9.14 7.17
N ASP A 25 -4.07 -8.97 6.30
CA ASP A 25 -3.82 -8.54 4.93
C ASP A 25 -3.48 -7.05 4.98
N TRP A 26 -2.31 -6.67 4.47
CA TRP A 26 -1.88 -5.27 4.43
C TRP A 26 -2.25 -4.64 3.10
N CYS A 27 -2.91 -3.48 3.13
CA CYS A 27 -3.20 -2.70 1.93
C CYS A 27 -2.42 -1.37 1.94
N GLN A 28 -2.04 -0.88 0.76
CA GLN A 28 -1.49 0.47 0.62
C GLN A 28 -2.65 1.47 0.64
N ALA A 29 -2.80 2.20 1.73
CA ALA A 29 -3.87 3.18 1.91
C ALA A 29 -3.57 4.53 1.24
N ALA A 30 -2.29 4.92 1.15
CA ALA A 30 -1.89 6.17 0.50
C ALA A 30 -0.46 6.15 -0.04
N LYS A 31 -0.24 6.97 -1.07
CA LYS A 31 1.07 7.50 -1.47
C LYS A 31 1.11 8.99 -1.13
N LEU A 32 2.18 9.42 -0.48
CA LEU A 32 2.42 10.79 -0.02
C LEU A 32 3.61 11.37 -0.75
N THR A 33 3.47 12.62 -1.16
CA THR A 33 4.55 13.43 -1.76
C THR A 33 4.54 14.82 -1.13
N ALA A 34 5.69 15.50 -1.14
CA ALA A 34 5.76 16.90 -0.73
C ALA A 34 5.00 17.80 -1.72
N SER A 35 4.22 18.77 -1.23
CA SER A 35 3.49 19.70 -2.10
C SER A 35 4.39 20.61 -2.94
N ASP A 36 5.64 20.81 -2.50
CA ASP A 36 6.72 21.52 -3.17
C ASP A 36 7.82 20.59 -3.68
N GLY A 37 7.57 19.28 -3.75
CA GLY A 37 8.55 18.28 -4.15
C GLY A 37 9.26 18.61 -5.46
N ALA A 38 10.59 18.61 -5.41
CA ALA A 38 11.48 18.97 -6.48
C ALA A 38 12.71 18.03 -6.56
N PHE A 39 13.59 18.31 -7.53
CA PHE A 39 14.78 17.52 -7.79
C PHE A 39 15.68 17.40 -6.54
N MET A 40 15.96 16.16 -6.13
CA MET A 40 16.82 15.78 -5.00
C MET A 40 16.35 16.17 -3.59
N ASP A 41 15.08 16.52 -3.37
CA ASP A 41 14.61 16.88 -2.03
C ASP A 41 14.61 15.69 -1.04
N GLN A 42 14.47 14.48 -1.58
CA GLN A 42 14.47 13.20 -0.85
C GLN A 42 13.41 13.11 0.24
N PHE A 43 12.17 13.46 -0.09
CA PHE A 43 11.01 13.20 0.78
C PHE A 43 10.90 11.69 1.07
N GLY A 44 10.67 11.33 2.33
CA GLY A 44 10.71 9.92 2.76
C GLY A 44 12.11 9.46 3.22
N ALA A 45 13.08 10.37 3.30
CA ALA A 45 14.41 10.06 3.85
C ALA A 45 14.37 9.67 5.34
N SER A 46 13.38 10.16 6.08
CA SER A 46 13.06 9.71 7.44
C SER A 46 11.55 9.77 7.65
N VAL A 47 10.99 8.84 8.41
CA VAL A 47 9.55 8.79 8.73
C VAL A 47 9.37 8.46 10.21
N SER A 48 8.30 8.98 10.81
CA SER A 48 7.85 8.61 12.14
C SER A 48 6.33 8.79 12.22
N ILE A 49 5.65 7.92 12.95
CA ILE A 49 4.19 7.90 13.06
C ILE A 49 3.78 7.71 14.52
N ASP A 50 2.76 8.45 14.95
CA ASP A 50 2.08 8.26 16.23
C ASP A 50 0.57 8.33 16.02
N VAL A 51 -0.07 7.15 16.02
CA VAL A 51 -1.52 6.91 15.87
C VAL A 51 -2.17 7.61 14.68
N ASP A 52 -2.43 8.91 14.78
CA ASP A 52 -3.17 9.72 13.82
C ASP A 52 -2.31 10.81 13.16
N ALA A 53 -1.01 10.88 13.46
CA ALA A 53 -0.11 11.84 12.83
C ALA A 53 1.19 11.16 12.41
N LEU A 54 1.68 11.52 11.23
CA LEU A 54 2.99 11.10 10.76
C LEU A 54 3.81 12.30 10.30
N VAL A 55 5.12 12.16 10.39
CA VAL A 55 6.11 13.17 9.99
C VAL A 55 7.08 12.55 9.02
N ILE A 56 7.35 13.25 7.93
CA ILE A 56 8.24 12.80 6.86
C ILE A 56 9.31 13.86 6.61
N GLY A 57 10.57 13.46 6.63
CA GLY A 57 11.71 14.34 6.36
C GLY A 57 12.12 14.37 4.89
N SER A 58 12.48 15.57 4.41
CA SER A 58 13.11 15.84 3.11
C SER A 58 14.42 16.58 3.35
N ARG A 59 15.48 15.83 3.65
CA ARG A 59 16.76 16.37 4.15
C ARG A 59 17.49 17.30 3.17
N TYR A 60 17.14 17.25 1.89
CA TYR A 60 17.85 18.01 0.85
C TYR A 60 16.99 19.08 0.17
N ASP A 61 15.75 19.25 0.63
CA ASP A 61 14.86 20.33 0.20
C ASP A 61 15.50 21.73 0.33
N ASP A 62 15.10 22.64 -0.56
CA ASP A 62 15.49 24.05 -0.60
C ASP A 62 17.02 24.28 -0.51
N GLY A 63 17.79 23.54 -1.32
CA GLY A 63 19.25 23.69 -1.38
C GLY A 63 19.96 23.12 -0.16
N ASN A 64 19.54 21.93 0.26
CA ASN A 64 20.02 21.21 1.44
C ASN A 64 19.74 21.92 2.77
N GLN A 65 18.88 22.93 2.80
CA GLN A 65 18.39 23.46 4.07
C GLN A 65 17.57 22.38 4.78
N GLY A 66 16.71 21.72 4.02
CA GLY A 66 15.87 20.61 4.44
C GLY A 66 14.54 21.04 5.07
N SER A 67 13.57 20.14 5.00
CA SER A 67 12.21 20.31 5.52
C SER A 67 11.69 19.03 6.17
N ALA A 68 10.64 19.15 6.97
CA ALA A 68 9.83 18.01 7.40
C ALA A 68 8.35 18.34 7.23
N TYR A 69 7.54 17.33 6.91
CA TYR A 69 6.14 17.49 6.52
C TYR A 69 5.27 16.68 7.46
N VAL A 70 4.22 17.31 7.96
CA VAL A 70 3.26 16.69 8.88
C VAL A 70 1.98 16.36 8.13
N PHE A 71 1.51 15.14 8.34
CA PHE A 71 0.24 14.65 7.82
C PHE A 71 -0.59 14.14 8.99
N GLU A 72 -1.85 14.55 9.06
CA GLU A 72 -2.81 14.06 10.04
C GLU A 72 -3.84 13.17 9.37
N LYS A 73 -4.17 12.06 10.02
CA LYS A 73 -5.15 11.08 9.55
C LYS A 73 -6.52 11.74 9.37
N PRO A 74 -7.09 11.72 8.15
CA PRO A 74 -8.43 12.21 7.87
C PRO A 74 -9.50 11.44 8.63
N ALA A 75 -10.70 12.02 8.69
CA ALA A 75 -11.88 11.34 9.22
C ALA A 75 -12.31 10.10 8.40
N GLY A 76 -11.82 9.98 7.16
CA GLY A 76 -12.11 8.88 6.23
C GLY A 76 -11.12 7.72 6.28
N GLU A 77 -10.30 7.61 7.33
CA GLU A 77 -9.08 6.78 7.37
C GLU A 77 -7.91 7.40 6.59
N TRP A 78 -6.83 6.63 6.36
CA TRP A 78 -5.61 7.09 5.70
C TRP A 78 -5.76 7.32 4.18
N CYS A 79 -6.96 7.27 3.62
CA CYS A 79 -7.21 7.63 2.23
C CYS A 79 -7.33 9.16 2.08
N ASP A 80 -7.01 9.70 0.89
CA ASP A 80 -7.10 11.14 0.59
C ASP A 80 -6.30 12.06 1.54
N MET A 81 -5.13 11.58 1.99
CA MET A 81 -4.21 12.35 2.81
C MET A 81 -3.76 13.64 2.12
N THR A 82 -3.72 14.73 2.87
CA THR A 82 -3.13 16.00 2.41
C THR A 82 -2.12 16.51 3.42
N GLU A 83 -1.08 17.15 2.90
CA GLU A 83 -0.07 17.80 3.73
C GLU A 83 -0.74 18.82 4.66
N THR A 84 -0.53 18.66 5.97
CA THR A 84 -1.13 19.53 7.00
C THR A 84 -0.21 20.70 7.34
N ALA A 85 1.10 20.48 7.34
CA ALA A 85 2.10 21.52 7.52
C ALA A 85 3.48 21.13 6.99
N ARG A 86 4.26 22.15 6.66
CA ARG A 86 5.69 22.05 6.38
C ARG A 86 6.50 22.76 7.46
N LEU A 87 7.35 22.02 8.16
CA LEU A 87 8.23 22.47 9.24
C LEU A 87 9.60 22.86 8.68
N THR A 88 10.12 24.01 9.11
CA THR A 88 11.45 24.53 8.73
C THR A 88 12.12 25.21 9.91
N ALA A 89 13.44 25.03 10.04
CA ALA A 89 14.22 25.68 11.10
C ALA A 89 14.18 27.21 10.98
N SER A 90 13.92 27.89 12.10
CA SER A 90 13.80 29.36 12.16
C SER A 90 15.12 30.08 11.83
N ASP A 91 16.24 29.40 12.07
CA ASP A 91 17.61 29.83 11.74
C ASP A 91 18.19 29.05 10.55
N GLY A 92 17.35 28.35 9.80
CA GLY A 92 17.76 27.45 8.74
C GLY A 92 18.63 28.12 7.67
N ALA A 93 19.66 27.39 7.24
CA ALA A 93 20.54 27.78 6.15
C ALA A 93 20.91 26.57 5.28
N ALA A 94 21.47 26.83 4.10
CA ALA A 94 21.89 25.79 3.17
C ALA A 94 22.83 24.77 3.84
N ASN A 95 22.61 23.49 3.55
CA ASN A 95 23.30 22.33 4.12
C ASN A 95 23.02 22.03 5.60
N PHE A 96 21.97 22.60 6.21
CA PHE A 96 21.54 22.21 7.55
C PHE A 96 21.04 20.76 7.60
N GLN A 97 20.51 20.26 6.49
CA GLN A 97 19.96 18.91 6.38
C GLN A 97 18.85 18.66 7.40
N PHE A 98 18.02 19.67 7.65
CA PHE A 98 16.83 19.55 8.49
C PHE A 98 15.89 18.47 7.91
N GLY A 99 15.35 17.60 8.75
CA GLY A 99 14.56 16.46 8.28
C GLY A 99 15.41 15.22 7.93
N CYS A 100 16.70 15.21 8.29
CA CYS A 100 17.51 13.98 8.20
C CYS A 100 17.07 12.90 9.19
N SER A 101 16.44 13.30 10.29
CA SER A 101 15.80 12.42 11.27
C SER A 101 14.56 13.14 11.83
N VAL A 102 13.48 12.40 12.05
CA VAL A 102 12.21 12.91 12.57
C VAL A 102 11.66 11.95 13.62
N ALA A 103 10.99 12.48 14.63
CA ALA A 103 10.26 11.69 15.62
C ALA A 103 9.01 12.45 16.10
N ILE A 104 7.93 11.73 16.38
CA ILE A 104 6.67 12.29 16.89
C ILE A 104 6.19 11.53 18.13
N SER A 105 5.67 12.27 19.11
CA SER A 105 4.93 11.71 20.25
C SER A 105 3.85 12.71 20.70
N GLY A 106 2.60 12.29 20.58
CA GLY A 106 1.41 13.12 20.70
C GLY A 106 1.50 14.37 19.83
N ASP A 107 1.39 15.52 20.48
CA ASP A 107 1.43 16.83 19.83
C ASP A 107 2.84 17.38 19.61
N VAL A 108 3.90 16.59 19.84
CA VAL A 108 5.29 17.07 19.78
C VAL A 108 6.05 16.38 18.65
N VAL A 109 6.60 17.19 17.74
CA VAL A 109 7.48 16.75 16.66
C VAL A 109 8.90 17.24 16.93
N VAL A 110 9.88 16.35 16.78
CA VAL A 110 11.30 16.66 16.85
C VAL A 110 11.94 16.39 15.50
N VAL A 111 12.73 17.34 15.00
CA VAL A 111 13.42 17.23 13.72
C VAL A 111 14.90 17.51 13.88
N GLY A 112 15.74 16.57 13.46
CA GLY A 112 17.20 16.73 13.44
C GLY A 112 17.69 17.52 12.23
N ALA A 113 18.76 18.30 12.43
CA ALA A 113 19.50 19.02 11.39
C ALA A 113 21.01 18.87 11.61
N ARG A 114 21.53 17.70 11.24
CA ARG A 114 22.91 17.29 11.53
C ARG A 114 23.99 18.19 10.91
N GLY A 115 23.65 18.92 9.85
CA GLY A 115 24.56 19.84 9.16
C GLY A 115 24.59 21.24 9.76
N SER A 116 23.69 21.56 10.70
CA SER A 116 23.55 22.89 11.29
C SER A 116 24.87 23.41 11.88
N ASN A 117 25.11 24.72 11.70
CA ASN A 117 26.25 25.46 12.25
C ASN A 117 27.63 24.82 11.97
N GLY A 118 27.83 24.27 10.77
CA GLY A 118 29.10 23.64 10.37
C GLY A 118 29.27 22.25 10.97
N TYR A 119 28.21 21.44 10.90
CA TYR A 119 28.13 20.09 11.47
C TYR A 119 28.31 20.03 13.00
N MET A 120 28.04 21.14 13.69
CA MET A 120 27.78 21.09 15.13
C MET A 120 26.48 20.34 15.39
N GLY A 121 25.49 20.57 14.51
CA GLY A 121 24.19 19.91 14.55
C GLY A 121 23.20 20.60 15.50
N ALA A 122 21.92 20.37 15.29
CA ALA A 122 20.82 20.84 16.12
C ALA A 122 19.62 19.90 16.01
N ALA A 123 18.72 19.96 16.98
CA ALA A 123 17.38 19.37 16.88
C ALA A 123 16.33 20.43 17.24
N TYR A 124 15.21 20.40 16.54
CA TYR A 124 14.18 21.43 16.60
C TYR A 124 12.87 20.80 17.07
N VAL A 125 12.20 21.46 18.01
CA VAL A 125 10.95 20.99 18.60
C VAL A 125 9.80 21.86 18.14
N TYR A 126 8.74 21.21 17.67
CA TYR A 126 7.47 21.83 17.30
C TYR A 126 6.38 21.22 18.17
N VAL A 127 5.55 22.06 18.78
CA VAL A 127 4.37 21.64 19.53
C VAL A 127 3.14 22.07 18.76
N LYS A 128 2.23 21.13 18.48
CA LYS A 128 0.97 21.37 17.77
C LYS A 128 0.21 22.52 18.45
N PRO A 129 -0.04 23.64 17.75
CA PRO A 129 -0.88 24.70 18.27
C PRO A 129 -2.32 24.22 18.53
N ALA A 130 -3.04 24.92 19.41
CA ALA A 130 -4.46 24.62 19.67
C ALA A 130 -5.37 24.73 18.41
N GLY A 131 -4.94 25.49 17.39
CA GLY A 131 -5.61 25.62 16.10
C GLY A 131 -5.23 24.54 15.07
N GLY A 132 -4.38 23.58 15.43
CA GLY A 132 -3.77 22.63 14.51
C GLY A 132 -2.44 23.14 13.94
N TRP A 133 -1.86 22.37 13.02
CA TRP A 133 -0.51 22.62 12.50
C TRP A 133 -0.39 23.81 11.52
N SER A 134 -1.50 24.37 11.04
CA SER A 134 -1.50 25.41 10.00
C SER A 134 -0.80 26.71 10.42
N ASP A 135 -0.86 27.07 11.71
CA ASP A 135 -0.22 28.25 12.29
C ASP A 135 0.96 27.87 13.19
N MET A 136 1.60 26.72 12.93
CA MET A 136 2.72 26.27 13.74
C MET A 136 3.91 27.23 13.64
N THR A 137 4.71 27.24 14.71
CA THR A 137 6.05 27.83 14.73
C THR A 137 6.97 26.92 15.52
N GLU A 138 8.27 26.95 15.20
CA GLU A 138 9.31 26.34 16.03
C GLU A 138 9.16 26.77 17.49
N THR A 139 9.13 25.80 18.41
CA THR A 139 8.96 26.03 19.85
C THR A 139 10.29 26.10 20.57
N ALA A 140 11.27 25.28 20.15
CA ALA A 140 12.59 25.25 20.76
C ALA A 140 13.67 24.72 19.82
N ILE A 141 14.90 25.16 20.06
CA ILE A 141 16.14 24.61 19.52
C ILE A 141 16.88 23.88 20.66
N LEU A 142 17.12 22.59 20.47
CA LEU A 142 17.92 21.75 21.35
C LEU A 142 19.34 21.66 20.81
N ALA A 143 20.33 21.95 21.66
CA ALA A 143 21.74 21.88 21.32
C ALA A 143 22.53 21.20 22.44
N ALA A 144 23.62 20.53 22.09
CA ALA A 144 24.55 20.02 23.08
C ALA A 144 25.35 21.16 23.72
N SER A 145 25.55 21.14 25.04
CA SER A 145 26.30 22.17 25.77
C SER A 145 27.78 22.24 25.40
N ASP A 146 28.31 21.15 24.86
CA ASP A 146 29.67 20.95 24.38
C ASP A 146 29.74 20.91 22.84
N CYS A 147 28.78 21.55 22.15
CA CYS A 147 28.71 21.58 20.70
C CYS A 147 30.02 22.06 20.07
N ALA A 148 30.59 21.21 19.22
CA ALA A 148 31.80 21.47 18.45
C ALA A 148 31.58 21.04 17.01
N ALA A 149 32.35 21.61 16.07
CA ALA A 149 32.23 21.26 14.66
C ALA A 149 32.44 19.75 14.46
N SER A 150 31.67 19.16 13.54
CA SER A 150 31.69 17.74 13.21
C SER A 150 31.22 16.77 14.31
N LYS A 151 30.51 17.23 15.35
CA LYS A 151 29.82 16.33 16.30
C LYS A 151 28.56 15.70 15.69
N VAL A 152 27.99 16.33 14.66
CA VAL A 152 26.85 15.78 13.88
C VAL A 152 25.60 15.56 14.76
N PHE A 153 25.37 16.41 15.76
CA PHE A 153 24.20 16.35 16.65
C PHE A 153 22.89 16.44 15.84
N GLY A 154 21.90 15.60 16.16
CA GLY A 154 20.67 15.51 15.39
C GLY A 154 20.75 14.54 14.21
N SER A 155 21.79 13.70 14.14
CA SER A 155 21.85 12.60 13.16
C SER A 155 20.74 11.59 13.36
N SER A 156 20.34 11.35 14.61
CA SER A 156 19.18 10.56 15.01
C SER A 156 18.41 11.28 16.12
N VAL A 157 17.09 11.15 16.13
CA VAL A 157 16.21 11.72 17.17
C VAL A 157 15.13 10.72 17.56
N ALA A 158 14.74 10.71 18.82
CA ALA A 158 13.60 9.94 19.32
C ALA A 158 12.89 10.71 20.45
N ILE A 159 11.58 10.52 20.59
CA ILE A 159 10.78 11.18 21.62
C ILE A 159 9.76 10.19 22.21
N CYS A 160 9.61 10.20 23.53
CA CYS A 160 8.51 9.52 24.21
C CYS A 160 7.98 10.46 25.31
N GLY A 161 6.75 10.93 25.14
CA GLY A 161 6.13 11.89 26.06
C GLY A 161 6.98 13.16 26.21
N ASP A 162 7.52 13.36 27.41
CA ASP A 162 8.28 14.57 27.78
C ASP A 162 9.81 14.39 27.65
N THR A 163 10.30 13.27 27.11
CA THR A 163 11.74 13.00 26.97
C THR A 163 12.14 12.92 25.51
N VAL A 164 13.15 13.70 25.12
CA VAL A 164 13.77 13.68 23.78
C VAL A 164 15.19 13.16 23.91
N VAL A 165 15.58 12.26 23.00
CA VAL A 165 16.95 11.77 22.85
C VAL A 165 17.49 12.17 21.49
N VAL A 166 18.70 12.70 21.45
CA VAL A 166 19.36 13.15 20.21
C VAL A 166 20.74 12.53 20.09
N GLY A 167 21.00 11.83 19.00
CA GLY A 167 22.29 11.24 18.68
C GLY A 167 23.29 12.25 18.11
N ALA A 168 24.57 11.98 18.35
CA ALA A 168 25.72 12.70 17.81
C ALA A 168 26.88 11.71 17.61
N ASP A 169 26.80 10.88 16.57
CA ASP A 169 27.78 9.86 16.21
C ASP A 169 29.16 10.43 15.87
N GLY A 170 29.24 11.73 15.54
CA GLY A 170 30.49 12.45 15.33
C GLY A 170 31.19 12.92 16.62
N ASP A 171 30.60 12.72 17.81
CA ASP A 171 31.23 13.12 19.08
C ASP A 171 32.61 12.48 19.25
N THR A 172 33.54 13.22 19.88
CA THR A 172 34.95 12.84 19.94
C THR A 172 35.53 12.71 21.35
N ASP A 173 34.68 12.78 22.38
CA ASP A 173 35.14 12.88 23.77
C ASP A 173 35.90 11.61 24.23
N ASN A 174 35.55 10.44 23.71
CA ASN A 174 36.20 9.15 24.03
C ASN A 174 37.04 8.58 22.87
N GLY A 175 37.16 9.30 21.75
CA GLY A 175 37.84 8.84 20.54
C GLY A 175 37.22 9.48 19.30
N TYR A 176 37.94 9.53 18.17
CA TYR A 176 37.36 10.08 16.94
C TYR A 176 36.12 9.28 16.53
N LYS A 177 34.94 9.92 16.44
CA LYS A 177 33.65 9.24 16.21
C LYS A 177 33.35 8.15 17.24
N SER A 178 33.72 8.39 18.51
CA SER A 178 33.25 7.53 19.60
C SER A 178 31.77 7.71 19.87
N GLY A 179 31.22 8.87 19.48
CA GLY A 179 29.79 9.14 19.51
C GLY A 179 29.23 9.43 20.91
N ALA A 180 28.03 10.00 20.93
CA ALA A 180 27.27 10.31 22.14
C ALA A 180 25.76 10.39 21.83
N ALA A 181 24.93 10.28 22.86
CA ALA A 181 23.52 10.63 22.80
C ALA A 181 23.16 11.60 23.93
N TYR A 182 22.25 12.52 23.69
CA TYR A 182 21.91 13.61 24.61
C TYR A 182 20.44 13.53 24.96
N VAL A 183 20.12 13.62 26.25
CA VAL A 183 18.75 13.51 26.77
C VAL A 183 18.25 14.87 27.22
N PHE A 184 17.05 15.23 26.78
CA PHE A 184 16.36 16.46 27.14
C PHE A 184 15.02 16.11 27.78
N GLU A 185 14.76 16.66 28.96
CA GLU A 185 13.47 16.54 29.63
C GLU A 185 12.70 17.86 29.49
N LYS A 186 11.43 17.77 29.08
CA LYS A 186 10.56 18.93 28.91
C LYS A 186 10.50 19.73 30.21
N PRO A 187 10.90 21.01 30.18
CA PRO A 187 10.81 21.86 31.37
C PRO A 187 9.35 22.10 31.78
N VAL A 188 9.12 22.38 33.07
CA VAL A 188 7.76 22.68 33.61
C VAL A 188 7.08 23.83 32.86
N GLY A 189 7.85 24.80 32.34
CA GLY A 189 7.35 25.92 31.55
C GLY A 189 7.07 25.60 30.07
N GLY A 190 7.24 24.34 29.66
CA GLY A 190 7.24 23.93 28.27
C GLY A 190 8.64 24.00 27.62
N TRP A 191 8.71 23.49 26.40
CA TRP A 191 9.90 23.54 25.57
C TRP A 191 10.34 24.99 25.32
N HIS A 192 11.64 25.22 25.40
CA HIS A 192 12.32 26.46 25.03
C HIS A 192 13.77 26.10 24.65
N ASN A 193 14.48 27.02 24.02
CA ASN A 193 15.88 26.78 23.65
C ASN A 193 16.70 26.38 24.89
N MET A 194 17.30 25.20 24.84
CA MET A 194 17.96 24.61 26.00
C MET A 194 19.07 23.64 25.60
N THR A 195 19.89 23.30 26.60
CA THR A 195 20.87 22.23 26.52
C THR A 195 20.37 20.97 27.20
N GLU A 196 21.08 19.87 27.02
CA GLU A 196 20.75 18.55 27.54
C GLU A 196 20.64 18.53 29.07
N THR A 197 19.84 17.60 29.58
CA THR A 197 19.80 17.20 31.00
C THR A 197 20.85 16.13 31.31
N ALA A 198 21.21 15.32 30.30
CA ALA A 198 22.28 14.33 30.41
C ALA A 198 22.94 14.06 29.06
N LYS A 199 24.20 13.63 29.12
CA LYS A 199 24.96 13.05 28.01
C LYS A 199 25.20 11.58 28.32
N LEU A 200 24.87 10.71 27.37
CA LEU A 200 25.06 9.27 27.39
C LEU A 200 26.24 8.91 26.50
N THR A 201 27.10 8.04 27.00
CA THR A 201 28.26 7.49 26.28
C THR A 201 28.42 6.02 26.66
N ALA A 202 28.94 5.20 25.76
CA ALA A 202 29.36 3.84 26.10
C ALA A 202 30.57 3.86 27.06
N SER A 203 30.60 3.00 28.08
CA SER A 203 31.73 2.96 29.03
C SER A 203 33.03 2.42 28.41
N ASP A 204 32.90 1.66 27.33
CA ASP A 204 33.97 1.13 26.49
C ASP A 204 34.13 1.88 25.16
N GLY A 205 33.47 3.03 25.01
CA GLY A 205 33.50 3.82 23.77
C GLY A 205 34.92 4.11 23.29
N ALA A 206 35.18 3.78 22.03
CA ALA A 206 36.44 3.90 21.33
C ALA A 206 36.26 4.66 20.00
N ALA A 207 37.35 4.88 19.27
CA ALA A 207 37.28 5.58 17.99
C ALA A 207 36.55 4.72 16.95
N TYR A 208 35.65 5.35 16.18
CA TYR A 208 34.83 4.76 15.13
C TYR A 208 33.69 3.85 15.58
N ASP A 209 33.33 3.85 16.88
CA ASP A 209 32.18 3.07 17.36
C ASP A 209 30.84 3.64 16.87
N ASP A 210 30.81 4.93 16.51
CA ASP A 210 29.64 5.67 16.01
C ASP A 210 28.43 5.58 16.99
N PHE A 211 28.67 5.62 18.31
CA PHE A 211 27.60 5.61 19.32
C PHE A 211 26.63 6.78 19.11
N GLY A 212 25.33 6.52 19.07
CA GLY A 212 24.32 7.54 18.75
C GLY A 212 23.98 7.62 17.26
N ALA A 213 24.53 6.74 16.41
CA ALA A 213 24.11 6.62 15.02
C ALA A 213 22.60 6.32 14.88
N SER A 214 22.04 5.57 15.82
CA SER A 214 20.60 5.38 16.00
C SER A 214 20.22 5.48 17.46
N VAL A 215 19.04 6.06 17.73
CA VAL A 215 18.47 6.17 19.07
C VAL A 215 16.98 5.84 19.03
N SER A 216 16.47 5.20 20.08
CA SER A 216 15.05 4.99 20.28
C SER A 216 14.73 5.06 21.78
N ILE A 217 13.50 5.46 22.11
CA ILE A 217 13.02 5.60 23.48
C ILE A 217 11.57 5.13 23.60
N SER A 218 11.31 4.29 24.60
CA SER A 218 9.95 3.95 25.02
C SER A 218 9.91 3.95 26.54
N ASN A 219 8.97 4.73 27.08
CA ASN A 219 8.87 5.01 28.51
C ASN A 219 10.21 5.51 29.10
N ASP A 220 10.77 4.76 30.05
CA ASP A 220 12.03 5.07 30.73
C ASP A 220 13.24 4.37 30.10
N THR A 221 13.06 3.62 29.00
CA THR A 221 14.14 2.86 28.35
C THR A 221 14.62 3.60 27.10
N VAL A 222 15.90 3.94 27.08
CA VAL A 222 16.60 4.48 25.90
C VAL A 222 17.53 3.41 25.35
N VAL A 223 17.49 3.20 24.05
CA VAL A 223 18.43 2.34 23.31
C VAL A 223 19.27 3.19 22.38
N VAL A 224 20.57 2.98 22.40
CA VAL A 224 21.53 3.71 21.55
C VAL A 224 22.39 2.71 20.78
N GLY A 225 22.40 2.83 19.45
CA GLY A 225 23.23 2.03 18.57
C GLY A 225 24.67 2.54 18.48
N ALA A 226 25.62 1.62 18.35
CA ALA A 226 27.03 1.87 18.07
C ALA A 226 27.51 0.83 17.05
N ASN A 227 27.15 1.04 15.79
CA ASN A 227 27.31 0.04 14.73
C ASN A 227 28.75 -0.18 14.29
N GLY A 228 29.66 0.73 14.65
CA GLY A 228 31.08 0.59 14.39
C GLY A 228 31.85 -0.07 15.54
N ASP A 229 31.19 -0.37 16.68
CA ASP A 229 31.85 -0.92 17.86
C ASP A 229 32.58 -2.25 17.56
N ASP A 230 33.81 -2.33 18.04
CA ASP A 230 34.73 -3.45 17.80
C ASP A 230 34.75 -4.37 19.02
N LEU A 231 34.23 -5.59 18.86
CA LEU A 231 34.27 -6.62 19.89
C LEU A 231 35.41 -7.62 19.64
N ILE A 232 35.09 -8.77 19.06
CA ILE A 232 36.10 -9.73 18.57
C ILE A 232 36.56 -9.34 17.16
N TRP A 233 35.65 -8.76 16.37
CA TRP A 233 35.83 -8.42 14.98
C TRP A 233 35.50 -6.95 14.74
N ALA A 234 36.13 -6.38 13.70
CA ALA A 234 35.95 -4.97 13.36
C ALA A 234 34.55 -4.69 12.81
N GLY A 235 33.86 -3.66 13.31
CA GLY A 235 32.51 -3.29 12.91
C GLY A 235 31.47 -4.38 13.20
N GLN A 236 31.68 -5.17 14.26
CA GLN A 236 30.67 -6.14 14.71
C GLN A 236 29.41 -5.41 15.20
N GLY A 237 29.61 -4.28 15.87
CA GLY A 237 28.56 -3.41 16.34
C GLY A 237 27.91 -3.87 17.65
N SER A 238 27.34 -2.91 18.37
CA SER A 238 26.63 -3.10 19.63
C SER A 238 25.44 -2.15 19.75
N ALA A 239 24.53 -2.45 20.67
CA ALA A 239 23.50 -1.51 21.13
C ALA A 239 23.51 -1.42 22.66
N TYR A 240 23.30 -0.23 23.21
CA TYR A 240 23.39 0.04 24.64
C TYR A 240 22.04 0.48 25.18
N ILE A 241 21.67 -0.05 26.34
CA ILE A 241 20.40 0.28 27.00
C ILE A 241 20.67 1.14 28.22
N PHE A 242 19.90 2.22 28.36
CA PHE A 242 19.86 3.07 29.53
C PHE A 242 18.44 3.09 30.08
N VAL A 243 18.25 2.70 31.33
CA VAL A 243 16.96 2.79 32.01
C VAL A 243 16.97 3.95 32.99
N ARG A 244 16.10 4.94 32.80
CA ARG A 244 16.02 6.14 33.64
C ARG A 244 16.01 5.77 35.12
N PRO A 245 16.92 6.32 35.93
CA PRO A 245 16.98 5.99 37.34
C PRO A 245 16.00 6.89 38.09
N SER A 246 15.65 6.52 39.32
CA SER A 246 14.75 7.33 40.17
C SER A 246 15.21 8.78 40.42
N GLY A 247 16.50 9.08 40.23
CA GLY A 247 17.10 10.41 40.39
C GLY A 247 17.14 11.26 39.11
N GLY A 248 16.60 10.78 37.98
CA GLY A 248 16.72 11.42 36.67
C GLY A 248 18.02 11.07 35.94
N TRP A 249 18.20 11.56 34.72
CA TRP A 249 19.27 11.09 33.81
C TRP A 249 20.70 11.48 34.19
N THR A 250 20.91 12.28 35.23
CA THR A 250 22.25 12.79 35.58
C THR A 250 23.18 11.69 36.09
N GLY A 251 24.38 11.59 35.52
CA GLY A 251 25.42 10.65 35.96
C GLY A 251 25.13 9.20 35.58
N MET A 252 24.34 9.00 34.53
CA MET A 252 23.96 7.68 34.03
C MET A 252 25.13 6.91 33.43
N THR A 253 25.11 5.61 33.66
CA THR A 253 25.89 4.61 32.91
C THR A 253 24.90 3.67 32.23
N GLU A 254 25.34 2.99 31.19
CA GLU A 254 24.54 1.97 30.52
C GLU A 254 24.10 0.90 31.54
N THR A 255 22.86 0.45 31.39
CA THR A 255 22.29 -0.68 32.11
C THR A 255 22.68 -2.00 31.44
N ALA A 256 22.86 -1.98 30.12
CA ALA A 256 23.15 -3.16 29.31
C ALA A 256 23.94 -2.81 28.06
N LYS A 257 24.69 -3.80 27.56
CA LYS A 257 25.22 -3.88 26.21
C LYS A 257 24.65 -5.11 25.52
N LEU A 258 24.00 -4.93 24.38
CA LEU A 258 23.44 -5.95 23.51
C LEU A 258 24.41 -6.22 22.36
N THR A 259 24.57 -7.49 22.02
CA THR A 259 25.46 -7.97 20.94
C THR A 259 24.81 -9.15 20.24
N ALA A 260 25.04 -9.33 18.93
CA ALA A 260 24.61 -10.54 18.23
C ALA A 260 25.44 -11.77 18.67
N SER A 261 24.78 -12.88 19.01
CA SER A 261 25.47 -14.12 19.41
C SER A 261 26.32 -14.76 18.30
N ASP A 262 25.99 -14.46 17.05
CA ASP A 262 26.67 -14.89 15.83
C ASP A 262 27.34 -13.73 15.10
N GLY A 263 27.57 -12.60 15.80
CA GLY A 263 28.20 -11.43 15.20
C GLY A 263 29.55 -11.75 14.55
N SER A 264 29.79 -11.14 13.40
CA SER A 264 30.98 -11.22 12.57
C SER A 264 31.56 -9.82 12.32
N ALA A 265 32.63 -9.75 11.53
CA ALA A 265 33.17 -8.47 11.08
C ALA A 265 32.19 -7.80 10.13
N SER A 266 31.96 -6.49 10.31
CA SER A 266 31.13 -5.66 9.42
C SER A 266 29.66 -6.06 9.34
N ASP A 267 29.12 -6.73 10.37
CA ASP A 267 27.67 -6.99 10.45
C ASP A 267 26.89 -5.71 10.82
N TYR A 268 27.56 -4.74 11.44
CA TYR A 268 27.01 -3.45 11.85
C TYR A 268 25.78 -3.55 12.77
N PHE A 269 25.81 -4.48 13.73
CA PHE A 269 24.75 -4.59 14.74
C PHE A 269 24.58 -3.27 15.49
N GLY A 270 23.34 -2.78 15.61
CA GLY A 270 23.09 -1.47 16.22
C GLY A 270 23.07 -0.32 15.20
N ALA A 271 23.16 -0.59 13.90
CA ALA A 271 22.95 0.43 12.87
C ALA A 271 21.57 1.08 12.99
N PHE A 272 20.55 0.27 13.31
CA PHE A 272 19.19 0.72 13.53
C PHE A 272 18.64 0.03 14.79
N VAL A 273 18.04 0.81 15.68
CA VAL A 273 17.44 0.32 16.92
C VAL A 273 16.03 0.86 17.05
N SER A 274 15.12 0.04 17.53
CA SER A 274 13.83 0.51 18.02
C SER A 274 13.45 -0.24 19.30
N VAL A 275 12.75 0.43 20.20
CA VAL A 275 12.28 -0.12 21.47
C VAL A 275 10.81 0.21 21.65
N GLU A 276 10.02 -0.79 22.00
CA GLU A 276 8.66 -0.59 22.44
C GLU A 276 8.38 -1.42 23.69
N ALA A 277 7.88 -0.73 24.73
CA ALA A 277 7.73 -1.25 26.07
C ALA A 277 9.01 -1.95 26.59
N ASP A 278 8.99 -3.28 26.67
CA ASP A 278 10.08 -4.13 27.17
C ASP A 278 10.79 -4.92 26.04
N THR A 279 10.50 -4.62 24.77
CA THR A 279 11.08 -5.30 23.61
C THR A 279 11.97 -4.35 22.81
N VAL A 280 13.18 -4.81 22.46
CA VAL A 280 14.15 -4.08 21.64
C VAL A 280 14.42 -4.86 20.36
N ALA A 281 14.33 -4.19 19.21
CA ALA A 281 14.76 -4.72 17.92
C ALA A 281 16.04 -3.99 17.49
N VAL A 282 17.03 -4.77 17.01
CA VAL A 282 18.33 -4.26 16.59
C VAL A 282 18.70 -4.80 15.21
N GLY A 283 18.93 -3.90 14.26
CA GLY A 283 19.34 -4.23 12.90
C GLY A 283 20.84 -4.47 12.79
N ALA A 284 21.20 -5.44 11.96
CA ALA A 284 22.57 -5.77 11.55
C ALA A 284 22.55 -6.02 10.02
N PRO A 285 22.55 -4.95 9.20
CA PRO A 285 22.34 -5.08 7.76
C PRO A 285 23.52 -5.74 7.02
N GLY A 286 24.71 -5.79 7.61
CA GLY A 286 25.90 -6.40 7.00
C GLY A 286 26.03 -7.90 7.23
N VAL A 287 25.03 -8.56 7.84
CA VAL A 287 25.12 -10.00 8.11
C VAL A 287 25.17 -10.81 6.82
N ASP A 288 26.18 -11.66 6.71
CA ASP A 288 26.37 -12.62 5.62
C ASP A 288 25.65 -13.96 5.85
N ILE A 289 25.34 -14.70 4.77
CA ILE A 289 24.96 -16.12 4.90
C ILE A 289 26.24 -16.96 5.01
N THR A 290 26.53 -17.47 6.20
CA THR A 290 27.79 -18.17 6.54
C THR A 290 28.13 -19.41 5.69
N ASN A 291 27.23 -19.88 4.83
CA ASN A 291 27.40 -21.08 4.01
C ASN A 291 27.44 -20.81 2.51
N ASP A 292 27.28 -19.56 2.06
CA ASP A 292 27.34 -19.19 0.65
C ASP A 292 28.19 -17.92 0.46
N VAL A 293 29.44 -18.11 0.05
CA VAL A 293 30.41 -17.04 -0.24
C VAL A 293 30.04 -16.18 -1.47
N THR A 294 28.87 -16.37 -2.06
CA THR A 294 28.36 -15.53 -3.16
C THR A 294 27.24 -14.60 -2.73
N ILE A 295 26.70 -14.75 -1.51
CA ILE A 295 25.60 -13.96 -0.99
C ILE A 295 26.10 -13.23 0.28
N HIS A 296 26.48 -11.97 0.09
CA HIS A 296 26.91 -11.08 1.16
C HIS A 296 25.80 -10.10 1.55
N ASP A 297 25.83 -9.62 2.78
CA ASP A 297 25.00 -8.52 3.27
C ASP A 297 23.48 -8.77 3.10
N VAL A 298 23.01 -9.96 3.52
CA VAL A 298 21.57 -10.30 3.50
C VAL A 298 20.80 -9.65 4.65
N GLY A 299 21.50 -9.18 5.67
CA GLY A 299 20.94 -8.50 6.81
C GLY A 299 20.15 -9.39 7.78
N ARG A 300 20.08 -8.94 9.03
CA ARG A 300 19.27 -9.55 10.10
C ARG A 300 18.73 -8.48 11.04
N VAL A 301 17.65 -8.81 11.74
CA VAL A 301 17.18 -8.07 12.92
C VAL A 301 17.15 -9.01 14.11
N TYR A 302 17.65 -8.56 15.25
CA TYR A 302 17.70 -9.32 16.49
C TYR A 302 16.71 -8.72 17.48
N VAL A 303 15.86 -9.54 18.07
CA VAL A 303 14.85 -9.11 19.04
C VAL A 303 15.26 -9.55 20.43
N PHE A 304 15.23 -8.63 21.39
CA PHE A 304 15.53 -8.86 22.80
C PHE A 304 14.32 -8.47 23.64
N GLU A 305 13.85 -9.38 24.49
CA GLU A 305 12.87 -9.05 25.51
C GLU A 305 13.56 -8.86 26.86
N LYS A 306 13.18 -7.79 27.56
CA LYS A 306 13.70 -7.50 28.89
C LYS A 306 13.42 -8.68 29.84
N PRO A 307 14.46 -9.27 30.45
CA PRO A 307 14.24 -10.35 31.40
C PRO A 307 13.45 -9.87 32.63
N ALA A 308 12.75 -10.79 33.30
CA ALA A 308 11.98 -10.48 34.52
C ALA A 308 12.82 -9.85 35.66
N GLY A 309 14.14 -10.08 35.66
CA GLY A 309 15.10 -9.47 36.59
C GLY A 309 15.63 -8.09 36.15
N GLY A 310 15.11 -7.51 35.07
CA GLY A 310 15.70 -6.39 34.35
C GLY A 310 16.75 -6.86 33.34
N TRP A 311 17.37 -5.89 32.66
CA TRP A 311 18.43 -6.12 31.67
C TRP A 311 19.72 -6.67 32.33
N GLY A 312 19.68 -7.93 32.76
CA GLY A 312 20.84 -8.63 33.35
C GLY A 312 21.33 -9.81 32.50
N THR A 313 20.47 -10.36 31.65
CA THR A 313 20.81 -11.40 30.67
C THR A 313 20.52 -10.85 29.27
N MET A 314 21.51 -10.88 28.38
CA MET A 314 21.46 -10.25 27.05
C MET A 314 21.44 -11.31 25.96
N THR A 315 20.45 -12.20 25.99
CA THR A 315 20.26 -13.22 24.96
C THR A 315 19.12 -12.77 24.07
N GLU A 316 19.35 -12.78 22.77
CA GLU A 316 18.29 -12.51 21.80
C GLU A 316 17.19 -13.58 21.89
N THR A 317 15.94 -13.13 21.92
CA THR A 317 14.75 -13.99 21.89
C THR A 317 14.48 -14.49 20.48
N ALA A 318 14.78 -13.69 19.45
CA ALA A 318 14.56 -14.05 18.06
C ALA A 318 15.56 -13.40 17.10
N LYS A 319 15.70 -14.00 15.92
CA LYS A 319 16.45 -13.46 14.77
C LYS A 319 15.53 -13.45 13.56
N LEU A 320 15.21 -12.26 13.06
CA LEU A 320 14.36 -12.04 11.90
C LEU A 320 15.22 -12.00 10.63
N ALA A 321 14.70 -12.60 9.58
CA ALA A 321 15.30 -12.65 8.26
C ALA A 321 14.17 -12.61 7.22
N ALA A 322 14.35 -11.87 6.13
CA ALA A 322 13.44 -11.93 4.99
C ALA A 322 13.39 -13.34 4.39
N SER A 323 12.17 -13.83 4.12
CA SER A 323 11.91 -15.14 3.53
C SER A 323 12.52 -15.32 2.14
N ASP A 324 12.70 -14.22 1.40
CA ASP A 324 13.32 -14.12 0.08
C ASP A 324 14.61 -13.28 0.11
N GLY A 325 15.30 -13.25 1.25
CA GLY A 325 16.47 -12.40 1.48
C GLY A 325 17.55 -12.51 0.39
N ASP A 326 17.68 -11.45 -0.41
CA ASP A 326 18.69 -11.30 -1.44
C ASP A 326 19.99 -10.69 -0.89
N ALA A 327 21.11 -10.96 -1.56
CA ALA A 327 22.40 -10.32 -1.29
C ALA A 327 22.29 -8.80 -1.44
N ASN A 328 22.86 -8.04 -0.50
CA ASN A 328 22.83 -6.58 -0.49
C ASN A 328 21.41 -5.98 -0.48
N SER A 329 20.39 -6.72 -0.03
CA SER A 329 19.01 -6.21 0.01
C SER A 329 18.81 -5.06 1.01
N GLY A 330 19.75 -4.87 1.93
CA GLY A 330 19.67 -3.86 2.98
C GLY A 330 18.61 -4.19 4.04
N PHE A 331 18.21 -5.46 4.18
CA PHE A 331 17.28 -5.87 5.22
C PHE A 331 17.81 -5.51 6.62
N GLY A 332 16.98 -4.86 7.43
CA GLY A 332 17.40 -4.37 8.75
C GLY A 332 18.19 -3.06 8.72
N ALA A 333 18.32 -2.43 7.55
CA ALA A 333 18.84 -1.07 7.40
C ALA A 333 17.77 0.02 7.62
N SER A 334 16.59 -0.37 8.06
CA SER A 334 15.56 0.46 8.69
C SER A 334 14.61 -0.49 9.40
N LEU A 335 14.13 -0.12 10.59
CA LEU A 335 13.15 -0.92 11.32
C LEU A 335 12.40 -0.07 12.33
N ASP A 336 11.20 -0.51 12.66
CA ASP A 336 10.46 -0.01 13.81
C ASP A 336 9.63 -1.13 14.45
N ILE A 337 9.34 -1.01 15.75
CA ILE A 337 8.67 -2.05 16.54
C ILE A 337 7.45 -1.48 17.25
N GLY A 338 6.30 -2.11 17.04
CA GLY A 338 5.12 -1.99 17.89
C GLY A 338 5.07 -3.09 18.95
N LEU A 339 3.99 -3.15 19.74
CA LEU A 339 3.88 -4.12 20.84
C LEU A 339 4.10 -5.59 20.40
N ASP A 340 3.49 -5.98 19.28
CA ASP A 340 3.49 -7.36 18.77
C ASP A 340 3.95 -7.45 17.31
N THR A 341 4.49 -6.37 16.73
CA THR A 341 4.82 -6.30 15.30
C THR A 341 6.14 -5.59 15.08
N VAL A 342 7.01 -6.13 14.23
CA VAL A 342 8.23 -5.46 13.76
C VAL A 342 8.11 -5.25 12.25
N ALA A 343 8.27 -4.01 11.81
CA ALA A 343 8.37 -3.67 10.39
C ALA A 343 9.85 -3.45 10.05
N VAL A 344 10.35 -4.08 8.99
CA VAL A 344 11.77 -4.06 8.61
C VAL A 344 11.91 -3.69 7.14
N GLY A 345 12.63 -2.62 6.83
CA GLY A 345 12.91 -2.24 5.45
C GLY A 345 14.07 -3.02 4.85
N ALA A 346 13.99 -3.22 3.53
CA ALA A 346 15.02 -3.78 2.67
C ALA A 346 15.07 -2.97 1.37
N TRP A 347 15.57 -1.73 1.49
CA TRP A 347 15.52 -0.71 0.45
C TRP A 347 16.19 -1.10 -0.87
N ALA A 348 17.20 -1.96 -0.84
CA ALA A 348 17.90 -2.40 -2.04
C ALA A 348 17.32 -3.69 -2.66
N SER A 349 16.24 -4.25 -2.09
CA SER A 349 15.58 -5.45 -2.59
C SER A 349 15.09 -5.30 -4.03
N ASN A 350 15.13 -6.40 -4.79
CA ASN A 350 14.66 -6.48 -6.18
C ASN A 350 15.24 -5.39 -7.10
N GLY A 351 16.55 -5.13 -6.99
CA GLY A 351 17.24 -4.15 -7.81
C GLY A 351 16.91 -2.71 -7.43
N TYR A 352 16.94 -2.40 -6.12
CA TYR A 352 16.66 -1.06 -5.57
C TYR A 352 15.22 -0.57 -5.77
N ILE A 353 14.28 -1.49 -6.03
CA ILE A 353 12.85 -1.17 -5.94
C ILE A 353 12.47 -1.05 -4.46
N GLY A 354 12.97 -1.98 -3.64
CA GLY A 354 12.77 -1.98 -2.20
C GLY A 354 11.56 -2.78 -1.73
N ALA A 355 11.55 -3.14 -0.44
CA ALA A 355 10.46 -3.84 0.23
C ALA A 355 10.43 -3.54 1.73
N VAL A 356 9.29 -3.78 2.38
CA VAL A 356 9.16 -3.80 3.85
C VAL A 356 8.56 -5.13 4.28
N TYR A 357 9.15 -5.77 5.29
CA TYR A 357 8.72 -7.05 5.82
C TYR A 357 8.10 -6.87 7.19
N ILE A 358 6.95 -7.49 7.41
CA ILE A 358 6.21 -7.44 8.65
C ILE A 358 6.38 -8.77 9.38
N PHE A 359 6.88 -8.71 10.61
CA PHE A 359 7.00 -9.86 11.50
C PHE A 359 6.05 -9.69 12.67
N GLU A 360 5.24 -10.71 12.92
CA GLU A 360 4.29 -10.73 14.03
C GLU A 360 4.77 -11.68 15.12
N LYS A 361 4.70 -11.19 16.35
CA LYS A 361 4.92 -11.99 17.55
C LYS A 361 3.83 -13.05 17.65
N SER A 362 4.21 -14.29 17.91
CA SER A 362 3.22 -15.32 18.22
C SER A 362 2.54 -15.02 19.56
N ALA A 363 1.40 -15.67 19.83
CA ALA A 363 0.69 -15.53 21.11
C ALA A 363 1.54 -15.91 22.34
N GLU A 364 2.64 -16.66 22.15
CA GLU A 364 3.49 -17.14 23.24
C GLU A 364 4.82 -16.39 23.33
N SER A 365 5.45 -16.04 22.21
CA SER A 365 6.84 -15.55 22.18
C SER A 365 7.27 -15.04 20.79
N TRP A 366 8.35 -14.26 20.75
CA TRP A 366 9.08 -13.94 19.51
C TRP A 366 9.84 -15.14 18.93
N THR A 367 10.05 -16.23 19.68
CA THR A 367 10.76 -17.43 19.19
C THR A 367 10.06 -18.14 18.04
N ASP A 368 8.73 -18.05 18.00
CA ASP A 368 7.86 -18.69 17.01
C ASP A 368 7.15 -17.64 16.14
N MET A 369 7.81 -16.49 15.96
CA MET A 369 7.32 -15.39 15.12
C MET A 369 7.12 -15.82 13.66
N THR A 370 6.25 -15.09 12.96
CA THR A 370 5.98 -15.31 11.54
C THR A 370 6.21 -14.03 10.76
N GLU A 371 6.87 -14.12 9.61
CA GLU A 371 6.77 -13.09 8.58
C GLU A 371 5.34 -13.13 8.02
N SER A 372 4.51 -12.14 8.37
CA SER A 372 3.09 -12.09 8.01
C SER A 372 2.85 -11.41 6.67
N ALA A 373 3.71 -10.47 6.27
CA ALA A 373 3.57 -9.76 5.00
C ALA A 373 4.89 -9.24 4.45
N ARG A 374 4.90 -9.05 3.12
CA ARG A 374 5.91 -8.29 2.37
C ARG A 374 5.20 -7.17 1.61
N LEU A 375 5.46 -5.94 2.02
CA LEU A 375 4.89 -4.72 1.46
C LEU A 375 5.77 -4.22 0.32
N THR A 376 5.12 -3.74 -0.74
CA THR A 376 5.76 -3.11 -1.90
C THR A 376 4.94 -1.90 -2.31
N ALA A 377 5.60 -0.83 -2.77
CA ALA A 377 4.91 0.28 -3.41
C ALA A 377 4.18 -0.19 -4.68
N THR A 378 2.92 0.23 -4.87
CA THR A 378 2.09 -0.16 -6.03
C THR A 378 2.67 0.26 -7.38
N ASP A 379 3.46 1.31 -7.37
CA ASP A 379 4.13 1.96 -8.50
C ASP A 379 5.65 1.90 -8.40
N GLY A 380 6.19 1.07 -7.48
CA GLY A 380 7.62 0.99 -7.23
C GLY A 380 8.44 0.72 -8.48
N ALA A 381 9.39 1.60 -8.73
CA ALA A 381 10.37 1.55 -9.81
C ALA A 381 11.78 1.31 -9.26
N ALA A 382 12.69 0.91 -10.16
CA ALA A 382 14.07 0.64 -9.77
C ALA A 382 14.76 1.94 -9.33
N TYR A 383 15.46 1.88 -8.21
CA TYR A 383 16.14 2.99 -7.54
C TYR A 383 15.24 3.96 -6.78
N ASP A 384 14.00 3.57 -6.45
CA ASP A 384 13.14 4.34 -5.55
C ASP A 384 13.52 4.13 -4.08
N ASP A 385 14.20 3.02 -3.78
CA ASP A 385 14.65 2.61 -2.44
C ASP A 385 13.49 2.50 -1.43
N PHE A 386 12.35 1.90 -1.82
CA PHE A 386 11.21 1.72 -0.91
C PHE A 386 11.59 0.93 0.35
N GLY A 387 11.21 1.46 1.51
CA GLY A 387 11.62 0.91 2.81
C GLY A 387 12.98 1.46 3.29
N TYR A 388 13.49 2.53 2.69
CA TYR A 388 14.67 3.25 3.18
C TYR A 388 14.49 3.75 4.61
N SER A 389 13.28 4.18 4.95
CA SER A 389 12.88 4.48 6.32
C SER A 389 11.52 3.83 6.58
N VAL A 390 11.30 3.36 7.81
CA VAL A 390 10.09 2.65 8.22
C VAL A 390 9.67 3.15 9.60
N GLY A 391 8.37 3.34 9.80
CA GLY A 391 7.76 3.60 11.10
C GLY A 391 6.49 2.78 11.25
N ILE A 392 6.17 2.34 12.47
CA ILE A 392 4.94 1.60 12.76
C ILE A 392 4.25 2.18 14.00
N SER A 393 2.93 2.34 13.90
CA SER A 393 2.09 2.64 15.06
C SER A 393 0.79 1.87 14.92
N GLN A 394 0.51 1.03 15.92
CA GLN A 394 -0.64 0.11 15.90
C GLN A 394 -0.64 -0.74 14.62
N GLU A 395 -1.71 -0.67 13.84
CA GLU A 395 -1.93 -1.39 12.59
C GLU A 395 -1.50 -0.57 11.35
N THR A 396 -0.75 0.52 11.53
CA THR A 396 -0.30 1.38 10.41
C THR A 396 1.21 1.35 10.28
N VAL A 397 1.69 1.09 9.07
CA VAL A 397 3.11 1.15 8.68
C VAL A 397 3.30 2.27 7.68
N VAL A 398 4.35 3.06 7.86
CA VAL A 398 4.78 4.08 6.91
C VAL A 398 6.16 3.70 6.38
N ALA A 399 6.34 3.74 5.07
CA ALA A 399 7.58 3.39 4.40
C ALA A 399 8.02 4.51 3.45
N GLY A 400 9.25 4.99 3.60
CA GLY A 400 9.85 5.98 2.71
C GLY A 400 10.52 5.35 1.49
N ALA A 401 10.35 5.98 0.33
CA ALA A 401 11.05 5.72 -0.93
C ALA A 401 11.71 7.02 -1.39
N HIS A 402 12.83 7.35 -0.73
CA HIS A 402 13.41 8.69 -0.79
C HIS A 402 14.03 9.08 -2.13
N LEU A 403 14.14 8.14 -3.07
CA LEU A 403 14.68 8.39 -4.41
C LEU A 403 13.63 8.27 -5.52
N ASP A 404 12.37 7.97 -5.17
CA ASP A 404 11.21 7.99 -6.06
C ASP A 404 11.16 9.30 -6.86
N ASP A 405 10.88 9.22 -8.16
CA ASP A 405 11.09 10.32 -9.11
C ASP A 405 9.82 10.93 -9.72
N ASP A 406 8.65 10.64 -9.14
CA ASP A 406 7.35 11.05 -9.68
C ASP A 406 7.14 12.56 -9.78
N ASN A 407 7.67 13.35 -8.83
CA ASN A 407 7.61 14.81 -8.83
C ASN A 407 8.95 15.47 -9.22
N GLY A 408 9.85 14.70 -9.83
CA GLY A 408 11.21 15.11 -10.16
C GLY A 408 12.22 14.08 -9.66
N ASN A 409 13.39 13.99 -10.31
CA ASN A 409 14.38 12.98 -9.96
C ASN A 409 14.81 13.08 -8.49
N ALA A 410 14.63 11.98 -7.74
CA ALA A 410 14.83 11.89 -6.30
C ALA A 410 14.07 12.95 -5.48
N SER A 411 12.86 13.30 -5.93
CA SER A 411 11.91 14.12 -5.15
C SER A 411 11.41 13.36 -3.93
N GLY A 412 11.26 12.05 -4.06
CA GLY A 412 10.94 11.12 -2.98
C GLY A 412 9.45 11.01 -2.70
N SER A 413 9.07 9.85 -2.16
CA SER A 413 7.71 9.49 -1.80
C SER A 413 7.68 8.76 -0.45
N ALA A 414 6.52 8.71 0.19
CA ALA A 414 6.26 7.81 1.31
C ALA A 414 4.92 7.13 1.14
N TYR A 415 4.79 5.93 1.68
CA TYR A 415 3.62 5.07 1.48
C TYR A 415 3.08 4.65 2.83
N VAL A 416 1.77 4.70 2.98
CA VAL A 416 1.06 4.31 4.20
C VAL A 416 0.35 2.99 3.93
N PHE A 417 0.59 2.01 4.78
CA PHE A 417 -0.05 0.71 4.75
C PHE A 417 -0.85 0.50 6.03
N THR A 418 -2.02 -0.11 5.89
CA THR A 418 -2.86 -0.48 7.04
C THR A 418 -3.11 -1.98 7.05
N ALA A 419 -2.99 -2.57 8.24
CA ALA A 419 -3.39 -3.93 8.48
C ALA A 419 -4.91 -4.02 8.43
N SER A 420 -5.41 -4.96 7.66
CA SER A 420 -6.83 -5.11 7.40
C SER A 420 -7.32 -6.31 8.19
N ALA A 421 -8.17 -6.09 9.21
CA ALA A 421 -8.88 -7.19 9.88
C ALA A 421 -9.85 -7.92 8.92
N SER A 422 -10.08 -7.34 7.76
CA SER A 422 -10.73 -7.84 6.54
C SER A 422 -10.39 -6.81 5.45
N PRO A 423 -10.22 -7.18 4.17
CA PRO A 423 -9.82 -6.23 3.10
C PRO A 423 -10.62 -4.92 3.22
N PRO A 424 -9.97 -3.74 3.39
CA PRO A 424 -10.66 -2.50 3.72
C PRO A 424 -11.39 -1.91 2.52
N ASP A 425 -11.17 -2.46 1.32
CA ASP A 425 -11.85 -2.07 0.10
C ASP A 425 -12.56 -3.30 -0.50
N CYS A 426 -13.76 -3.59 0.00
CA CYS A 426 -14.75 -4.33 -0.78
C CYS A 426 -15.92 -3.39 -1.00
N ASP A 427 -16.05 -2.82 -2.19
CA ASP A 427 -17.22 -2.03 -2.58
C ASP A 427 -18.52 -2.82 -2.35
N TYR A 428 -18.49 -4.13 -2.59
CA TYR A 428 -19.60 -5.03 -2.29
C TYR A 428 -19.14 -6.39 -1.75
N LEU A 429 -19.73 -6.80 -0.62
CA LEU A 429 -19.56 -8.14 -0.04
C LEU A 429 -20.75 -9.03 -0.45
N LEU A 430 -20.47 -10.17 -1.10
CA LEU A 430 -21.50 -11.17 -1.43
C LEU A 430 -21.29 -12.42 -0.57
N GLN A 431 -22.36 -12.99 -0.04
CA GLN A 431 -22.31 -14.24 0.73
C GLN A 431 -23.28 -15.26 0.16
N ASP A 432 -22.82 -16.50 -0.04
CA ASP A 432 -23.68 -17.58 -0.52
C ASP A 432 -24.41 -18.32 0.62
N THR A 433 -25.33 -19.21 0.26
CA THR A 433 -26.16 -19.98 1.20
C THR A 433 -25.38 -21.00 2.04
N HIS A 434 -24.09 -21.20 1.76
CA HIS A 434 -23.19 -22.06 2.52
C HIS A 434 -22.21 -21.27 3.38
N GLY A 435 -22.27 -19.93 3.36
CA GLY A 435 -21.50 -19.03 4.19
C GLY A 435 -20.21 -18.51 3.55
N TYR A 436 -19.94 -18.84 2.29
CA TYR A 436 -18.74 -18.37 1.59
C TYR A 436 -18.91 -16.91 1.19
N GLN A 437 -17.88 -16.10 1.44
CA GLN A 437 -17.87 -14.67 1.18
C GLN A 437 -17.01 -14.35 -0.06
N TRP A 438 -17.46 -13.36 -0.82
CA TRP A 438 -16.81 -12.86 -2.02
C TRP A 438 -16.66 -11.35 -1.88
N CYS A 439 -15.44 -10.87 -2.11
CA CYS A 439 -15.15 -9.45 -2.23
C CYS A 439 -15.31 -9.05 -3.70
N LEU A 440 -16.03 -7.96 -3.95
CA LEU A 440 -16.20 -7.36 -5.26
C LEU A 440 -15.66 -5.94 -5.24
N ASP A 441 -14.65 -5.69 -6.06
CA ASP A 441 -14.01 -4.39 -6.26
C ASP A 441 -14.39 -3.83 -7.65
N VAL A 442 -14.64 -2.53 -7.78
CA VAL A 442 -15.17 -1.85 -8.99
C VAL A 442 -14.31 -0.59 -9.24
N VAL A 443 -13.80 -0.16 -10.40
CA VAL A 443 -13.87 -0.48 -11.84
C VAL A 443 -12.76 0.26 -12.59
N LEU A 444 -12.13 -0.36 -13.60
CA LEU A 444 -11.44 0.39 -14.66
C LEU A 444 -12.43 0.67 -15.80
N GLU A 445 -12.67 1.96 -16.07
CA GLU A 445 -13.45 2.42 -17.21
C GLU A 445 -12.51 2.53 -18.42
N ASP A 446 -12.57 1.57 -19.35
CA ASP A 446 -11.98 1.73 -20.67
C ASP A 446 -13.07 1.91 -21.74
N SER A 447 -12.65 2.30 -22.95
CA SER A 447 -13.55 2.55 -24.08
C SER A 447 -14.32 1.30 -24.58
N VAL A 448 -14.19 0.15 -23.92
CA VAL A 448 -14.74 -1.15 -24.35
C VAL A 448 -15.59 -1.84 -23.27
N GLY A 449 -15.56 -1.41 -22.01
CA GLY A 449 -16.51 -1.85 -20.99
C GLY A 449 -15.99 -1.89 -19.55
N LEU A 450 -16.85 -2.39 -18.66
CA LEU A 450 -16.64 -2.47 -17.22
C LEU A 450 -16.03 -3.84 -16.86
N TYR A 451 -14.85 -3.88 -16.24
CA TYR A 451 -14.18 -5.10 -15.80
C TYR A 451 -14.33 -5.30 -14.28
N MET A 452 -14.48 -6.55 -13.84
CA MET A 452 -14.47 -6.93 -12.43
C MET A 452 -13.55 -8.15 -12.24
N GLU A 453 -12.64 -8.05 -11.27
CA GLU A 453 -11.83 -9.16 -10.77
C GLU A 453 -12.13 -9.37 -9.28
N GLY A 454 -12.04 -10.59 -8.80
CA GLY A 454 -12.26 -10.91 -7.39
C GLY A 454 -11.60 -12.22 -7.00
N THR A 455 -11.15 -12.31 -5.75
CA THR A 455 -10.55 -13.50 -5.15
C THR A 455 -11.53 -14.18 -4.19
N CYS A 456 -11.39 -15.49 -4.04
CA CYS A 456 -12.21 -16.30 -3.15
C CYS A 456 -11.35 -16.78 -1.98
N ASP A 457 -11.74 -16.43 -0.75
CA ASP A 457 -11.13 -17.00 0.44
C ASP A 457 -11.67 -18.42 0.64
N THR A 458 -10.86 -19.39 0.23
CA THR A 458 -11.03 -20.78 0.64
C THR A 458 -9.75 -21.15 1.34
N GLY A 459 -9.83 -21.70 2.55
CA GLY A 459 -8.69 -22.22 3.32
C GLY A 459 -7.93 -23.38 2.66
N THR A 460 -7.45 -23.15 1.42
CA THR A 460 -6.64 -23.92 0.45
C THR A 460 -7.25 -25.14 -0.27
N PRO A 461 -6.92 -25.46 -1.56
CA PRO A 461 -6.49 -24.64 -2.73
C PRO A 461 -7.36 -24.89 -4.03
N PRO A 462 -7.10 -24.29 -5.23
CA PRO A 462 -6.32 -23.11 -5.60
C PRO A 462 -7.21 -21.88 -5.90
N ALA A 463 -6.58 -20.69 -5.95
CA ALA A 463 -7.18 -19.44 -6.42
C ALA A 463 -7.88 -19.61 -7.78
N ARG A 464 -9.12 -19.12 -7.88
CA ARG A 464 -9.93 -19.20 -9.10
C ARG A 464 -10.18 -17.80 -9.64
N GLN A 465 -9.80 -17.58 -10.89
CA GLN A 465 -10.09 -16.34 -11.62
C GLN A 465 -11.45 -16.46 -12.31
N GLY A 466 -12.35 -15.51 -12.05
CA GLY A 466 -13.61 -15.33 -12.80
C GLY A 466 -13.53 -14.06 -13.65
N GLN A 467 -14.16 -14.08 -14.83
CA GLN A 467 -14.27 -12.90 -15.70
C GLN A 467 -15.73 -12.47 -15.78
N ALA A 468 -15.99 -11.19 -15.52
CA ALA A 468 -17.27 -10.54 -15.84
C ALA A 468 -17.11 -9.72 -17.12
N LEU A 469 -18.08 -9.82 -18.04
CA LEU A 469 -18.16 -8.98 -19.23
C LEU A 469 -19.45 -8.17 -19.14
N TYR A 470 -19.32 -6.85 -19.08
CA TYR A 470 -20.44 -5.94 -19.24
C TYR A 470 -20.67 -5.63 -20.72
N ASN A 471 -21.92 -5.60 -21.17
CA ASN A 471 -22.26 -4.95 -22.43
C ASN A 471 -23.36 -3.90 -22.18
N TRP A 472 -23.37 -2.85 -23.00
CA TRP A 472 -24.29 -1.72 -22.87
C TRP A 472 -25.78 -2.04 -23.18
N SER A 473 -26.15 -3.32 -23.34
CA SER A 473 -27.55 -3.75 -23.53
C SER A 473 -28.31 -4.04 -22.23
N GLY A 474 -27.79 -3.61 -21.06
CA GLY A 474 -28.50 -3.68 -19.78
C GLY A 474 -28.52 -5.06 -19.12
N HIS A 475 -27.57 -5.94 -19.46
CA HIS A 475 -27.44 -7.26 -18.87
C HIS A 475 -26.01 -7.50 -18.37
N LEU A 476 -25.87 -7.86 -17.09
CA LEU A 476 -24.63 -8.35 -16.51
C LEU A 476 -24.63 -9.89 -16.54
N ALA A 477 -23.72 -10.48 -17.31
CA ALA A 477 -23.50 -11.92 -17.32
C ALA A 477 -22.15 -12.23 -16.67
N MET A 478 -22.17 -12.92 -15.53
CA MET A 478 -20.95 -13.40 -14.88
C MET A 478 -20.58 -14.79 -15.44
N LYS A 479 -19.32 -14.97 -15.84
CA LYS A 479 -18.80 -16.28 -16.25
C LYS A 479 -17.72 -16.71 -15.25
N ALA A 480 -18.12 -17.49 -14.25
CA ALA A 480 -17.17 -18.12 -13.34
C ALA A 480 -16.64 -19.42 -13.97
N GLY A 481 -15.34 -19.47 -14.28
CA GLY A 481 -14.68 -20.64 -14.86
C GLY A 481 -14.12 -21.58 -13.79
N GLN A 482 -14.49 -22.86 -13.82
CA GLN A 482 -13.75 -23.93 -13.14
C GLN A 482 -12.71 -24.51 -14.10
N VAL A 483 -11.42 -24.44 -13.78
CA VAL A 483 -10.37 -25.21 -14.48
C VAL A 483 -9.93 -26.38 -13.59
N SER A 484 -10.82 -27.36 -13.46
CA SER A 484 -10.50 -28.79 -13.39
C SER A 484 -11.81 -29.57 -13.50
N ASP A 485 -11.93 -30.43 -14.52
CA ASP A 485 -13.06 -31.32 -14.84
C ASP A 485 -14.36 -30.70 -15.42
N GLY A 486 -14.27 -29.56 -16.10
CA GLY A 486 -15.06 -29.32 -17.31
C GLY A 486 -16.57 -29.06 -17.19
N GLN A 487 -17.08 -28.52 -16.07
CA GLN A 487 -18.41 -27.87 -16.06
C GLN A 487 -18.33 -26.39 -15.66
N LEU A 488 -18.94 -25.54 -16.49
CA LEU A 488 -19.14 -24.12 -16.27
C LEU A 488 -20.52 -23.90 -15.62
N ILE A 489 -20.58 -23.14 -14.53
CA ILE A 489 -21.84 -22.64 -13.97
C ILE A 489 -21.95 -21.17 -14.34
N GLN A 490 -23.06 -20.79 -14.97
CA GLN A 490 -23.31 -19.44 -15.47
C GLN A 490 -24.42 -18.79 -14.62
N TYR A 491 -24.16 -17.58 -14.12
CA TYR A 491 -25.14 -16.81 -13.35
C TYR A 491 -25.61 -15.61 -14.19
N HIS A 492 -26.92 -15.36 -14.22
CA HIS A 492 -27.49 -14.18 -14.85
C HIS A 492 -27.97 -13.21 -13.78
N MET A 493 -27.41 -12.00 -13.77
CA MET A 493 -27.85 -10.93 -12.87
C MET A 493 -28.73 -9.96 -13.65
N ARG A 494 -29.91 -9.64 -13.12
CA ARG A 494 -30.85 -8.69 -13.73
C ARG A 494 -31.21 -7.58 -12.77
N TRP A 495 -31.22 -6.35 -13.28
CA TRP A 495 -31.73 -5.18 -12.58
C TRP A 495 -33.19 -4.92 -12.95
N GLY A 496 -34.06 -4.81 -11.95
CA GLY A 496 -35.45 -4.37 -12.11
C GLY A 496 -35.75 -3.11 -11.28
N GLN A 497 -36.91 -2.50 -11.49
CA GLN A 497 -37.35 -1.28 -10.77
C GLN A 497 -37.44 -1.43 -9.23
N SER A 498 -37.28 -2.65 -8.71
CA SER A 498 -37.42 -2.97 -7.27
C SER A 498 -36.16 -3.60 -6.67
N GLY A 499 -35.04 -3.64 -7.40
CA GLY A 499 -33.77 -4.22 -6.94
C GLY A 499 -33.21 -5.27 -7.91
N MET A 500 -32.06 -5.83 -7.52
CA MET A 500 -31.28 -6.81 -8.28
C MET A 500 -31.70 -8.25 -7.94
N TRP A 501 -31.77 -9.12 -8.95
CA TRP A 501 -32.11 -10.55 -8.79
C TRP A 501 -31.14 -11.42 -9.59
N ILE A 502 -30.84 -12.62 -9.08
CA ILE A 502 -29.97 -13.61 -9.73
C ILE A 502 -30.81 -14.83 -10.13
N ASP A 503 -30.77 -15.21 -11.41
CA ASP A 503 -31.32 -16.50 -11.88
C ASP A 503 -30.16 -17.45 -12.21
N GLN A 504 -30.25 -18.68 -11.69
CA GLN A 504 -29.34 -19.78 -12.03
C GLN A 504 -29.98 -20.68 -13.10
N THR A 505 -29.23 -21.06 -14.13
CA THR A 505 -29.61 -22.15 -15.03
C THR A 505 -28.88 -23.44 -14.63
N GLY A 506 -29.46 -24.20 -13.69
CA GLY A 506 -28.90 -25.49 -13.26
C GLY A 506 -29.52 -26.04 -11.99
N ALA A 507 -29.43 -27.36 -11.78
CA ALA A 507 -30.11 -28.06 -10.69
C ALA A 507 -29.34 -27.96 -9.36
N CYS A 508 -29.47 -26.85 -8.63
CA CYS A 508 -29.29 -26.73 -7.18
C CYS A 508 -30.13 -25.52 -6.67
N GLY A 509 -30.53 -25.53 -5.40
CA GLY A 509 -31.59 -24.68 -4.83
C GLY A 509 -31.42 -23.15 -4.92
N GLN A 510 -32.52 -22.44 -4.65
CA GLN A 510 -32.65 -20.98 -4.60
C GLN A 510 -31.58 -20.29 -3.72
N VAL A 511 -31.04 -19.18 -4.20
CA VAL A 511 -30.21 -18.23 -3.44
C VAL A 511 -31.06 -17.02 -3.09
N ASP A 512 -31.18 -16.68 -1.81
CA ASP A 512 -31.79 -15.43 -1.34
C ASP A 512 -30.67 -14.42 -1.09
N VAL A 513 -30.77 -13.23 -1.69
CA VAL A 513 -29.83 -12.11 -1.48
C VAL A 513 -30.51 -11.06 -0.60
N SER A 514 -29.92 -10.73 0.55
CA SER A 514 -30.30 -9.57 1.35
C SER A 514 -29.20 -8.52 1.31
N MET A 515 -29.49 -7.32 0.79
CA MET A 515 -28.57 -6.19 0.89
C MET A 515 -28.51 -5.69 2.34
N ILE A 516 -27.36 -5.82 2.99
CA ILE A 516 -27.11 -5.19 4.29
C ILE A 516 -26.26 -3.95 4.01
N SER A 517 -26.90 -2.79 3.84
CA SER A 517 -26.18 -1.51 3.77
C SER A 517 -25.75 -1.08 5.17
N SER A 518 -24.45 -0.95 5.42
CA SER A 518 -23.90 -0.36 6.63
C SER A 518 -23.76 1.17 6.50
N ALA A 519 -24.88 1.89 6.37
CA ALA A 519 -25.04 3.28 6.80
C ALA A 519 -26.46 3.78 6.47
N GLY A 520 -27.21 4.20 7.48
CA GLY A 520 -28.55 4.74 7.30
C GLY A 520 -28.54 6.13 6.67
N SER A 521 -28.86 6.26 5.39
CA SER A 521 -29.59 7.43 4.87
C SER A 521 -30.34 7.07 3.58
N ARG A 522 -31.62 7.47 3.49
CA ARG A 522 -32.47 7.31 2.32
C ARG A 522 -32.26 8.49 1.37
N ALA A 523 -31.86 8.24 0.12
CA ALA A 523 -32.35 8.99 -1.05
C ALA A 523 -32.12 8.17 -2.34
N PRO A 524 -33.17 7.90 -3.14
CA PRO A 524 -33.00 7.43 -4.52
C PRO A 524 -32.58 8.59 -5.43
N PHE A 525 -31.59 8.38 -6.29
CA PHE A 525 -31.22 9.32 -7.35
C PHE A 525 -32.43 9.57 -8.28
N ALA A 526 -32.77 10.85 -8.51
CA ALA A 526 -33.81 11.28 -9.44
C ALA A 526 -33.19 11.78 -10.75
N ALA A 527 -33.79 11.42 -11.89
CA ALA A 527 -33.35 11.81 -13.23
C ALA A 527 -33.67 13.29 -13.59
N PRO A 528 -32.83 14.02 -14.36
CA PRO A 528 -33.14 15.38 -14.80
C PRO A 528 -34.15 15.44 -15.97
N GLY A 529 -35.05 16.44 -15.97
CA GLY A 529 -36.21 16.57 -16.86
C GLY A 529 -35.97 17.22 -18.25
N LYS A 530 -36.88 16.92 -19.19
CA LYS A 530 -36.90 17.39 -20.60
C LYS A 530 -37.70 18.70 -20.79
N GLY A 531 -37.19 19.65 -21.56
CA GLY A 531 -37.94 20.80 -22.13
C GLY A 531 -38.36 20.56 -23.59
N PRO A 532 -39.30 21.35 -24.17
CA PRO A 532 -40.00 21.02 -25.42
C PRO A 532 -39.32 21.52 -26.71
N ILE A 533 -39.65 20.87 -27.83
CA ILE A 533 -39.11 21.03 -29.20
C ILE A 533 -40.13 21.75 -30.11
N PRO A 534 -39.71 22.55 -31.12
CA PRO A 534 -40.55 22.91 -32.27
C PRO A 534 -40.18 22.19 -33.59
N GLU A 535 -41.22 21.99 -34.43
CA GLU A 535 -41.36 21.19 -35.66
C GLU A 535 -40.72 21.77 -36.94
N GLU A 536 -40.37 20.93 -37.95
CA GLU A 536 -41.00 20.90 -39.31
C GLU A 536 -40.38 19.88 -40.30
N ARG A 537 -41.16 19.52 -41.36
CA ARG A 537 -41.09 18.36 -42.27
C ARG A 537 -40.45 18.60 -43.67
N ALA A 538 -40.22 17.44 -44.36
CA ALA A 538 -40.37 17.12 -45.82
C ALA A 538 -39.07 16.98 -46.66
N ALA A 539 -38.93 16.21 -47.76
CA ALA A 539 -39.51 14.98 -48.34
C ALA A 539 -38.76 14.66 -49.67
N SER A 540 -38.25 13.43 -49.90
CA SER A 540 -38.06 12.76 -51.23
C SER A 540 -37.30 11.42 -51.12
N GLY A 541 -37.79 10.36 -51.77
CA GLY A 541 -37.31 8.98 -51.67
C GLY A 541 -36.07 8.65 -52.49
N MET A 542 -34.99 8.37 -51.76
CA MET A 542 -33.70 7.74 -52.06
C MET A 542 -33.20 7.32 -50.65
N LEU A 543 -32.64 6.12 -50.46
CA LEU A 543 -32.05 5.78 -49.15
C LEU A 543 -30.70 6.47 -49.03
N ASP A 544 -30.74 7.65 -48.42
CA ASP A 544 -29.59 8.41 -47.94
C ASP A 544 -29.21 7.82 -46.58
N ALA A 545 -27.95 7.38 -46.40
CA ALA A 545 -27.46 7.07 -45.07
C ALA A 545 -27.44 8.38 -44.27
N ARG A 546 -28.32 8.51 -43.28
CA ARG A 546 -28.34 9.66 -42.39
C ARG A 546 -27.71 9.27 -41.07
N GLU A 547 -26.74 10.05 -40.62
CA GLU A 547 -26.33 10.08 -39.21
C GLU A 547 -27.59 10.37 -38.37
N ALA A 548 -27.95 9.44 -37.49
CA ALA A 548 -28.88 9.71 -36.42
C ALA A 548 -28.21 10.69 -35.45
N GLN A 549 -28.85 11.82 -35.15
CA GLN A 549 -28.35 12.74 -34.13
C GLN A 549 -28.51 12.07 -32.75
N GLY A 550 -27.38 11.64 -32.20
CA GLY A 550 -27.27 11.01 -30.88
C GLY A 550 -26.83 9.57 -31.00
N ASP A 551 -25.54 9.35 -30.75
CA ASP A 551 -24.80 8.08 -30.61
C ASP A 551 -24.85 7.07 -31.78
N GLU A 552 -23.74 6.37 -31.99
CA GLU A 552 -23.31 5.75 -33.25
C GLU A 552 -24.11 4.48 -33.69
N ASP A 553 -25.25 4.63 -34.36
CA ASP A 553 -25.98 3.51 -34.99
C ASP A 553 -26.23 3.67 -36.51
N TYR A 554 -25.98 2.61 -37.30
CA TYR A 554 -26.28 2.56 -38.74
C TYR A 554 -27.63 1.87 -39.01
N CYS A 555 -28.53 2.55 -39.71
CA CYS A 555 -29.85 2.01 -40.08
C CYS A 555 -29.91 1.71 -41.58
N LEU A 556 -30.43 0.54 -41.97
CA LEU A 556 -30.77 0.21 -43.35
C LEU A 556 -32.29 0.13 -43.49
N ALA A 557 -32.86 0.62 -44.60
CA ALA A 557 -34.28 0.36 -44.90
C ALA A 557 -34.42 -0.60 -46.07
N ASP A 558 -35.38 -1.51 -46.00
CA ASP A 558 -35.73 -2.36 -47.12
C ASP A 558 -36.71 -1.67 -48.09
N SER A 559 -37.01 -2.34 -49.22
CA SER A 559 -37.91 -1.80 -50.24
C SER A 559 -39.36 -1.62 -49.79
N ASP A 560 -39.74 -2.25 -48.68
CA ASP A 560 -41.06 -2.16 -48.07
C ASP A 560 -41.11 -1.09 -46.97
N GLY A 561 -39.98 -0.43 -46.69
CA GLY A 561 -39.86 0.69 -45.76
C GLY A 561 -39.60 0.28 -44.30
N ASN A 562 -39.29 -0.99 -44.03
CA ASN A 562 -38.92 -1.42 -42.69
C ASN A 562 -37.48 -1.02 -42.37
N LEU A 563 -37.26 -0.55 -41.15
CA LEU A 563 -35.95 -0.11 -40.68
C LEU A 563 -35.26 -1.24 -39.92
N TRP A 564 -34.03 -1.50 -40.35
CA TRP A 564 -33.11 -2.48 -39.81
C TRP A 564 -32.00 -1.72 -39.09
N TYR A 565 -31.99 -1.83 -37.78
CA TYR A 565 -30.97 -1.22 -36.94
C TYR A 565 -29.87 -2.26 -36.77
N LEU A 566 -28.70 -1.95 -37.32
CA LEU A 566 -27.52 -2.80 -37.26
C LEU A 566 -26.58 -2.24 -36.21
N TYR A 567 -26.28 -3.08 -35.23
CA TYR A 567 -25.33 -2.81 -34.17
C TYR A 567 -24.05 -3.58 -34.49
N GLU A 568 -22.94 -2.85 -34.60
CA GLU A 568 -21.62 -3.46 -34.67
C GLU A 568 -21.30 -4.11 -33.32
N ILE A 569 -21.05 -5.41 -33.32
CA ILE A 569 -20.83 -6.16 -32.08
C ILE A 569 -19.33 -6.26 -31.78
N ALA A 570 -18.52 -6.44 -32.82
CA ALA A 570 -17.08 -6.62 -32.69
C ALA A 570 -16.35 -6.42 -34.01
N ARG A 571 -15.10 -6.00 -33.91
CA ARG A 571 -14.13 -5.95 -35.01
C ARG A 571 -12.83 -6.59 -34.58
N ASP A 572 -12.34 -7.54 -35.37
CA ASP A 572 -11.01 -8.15 -35.19
C ASP A 572 -10.26 -8.24 -36.53
N ASP A 573 -9.05 -8.79 -36.47
CA ASP A 573 -8.16 -8.99 -37.62
C ASP A 573 -8.76 -9.89 -38.73
N ARG A 574 -9.89 -10.56 -38.47
CA ARG A 574 -10.56 -11.52 -39.35
C ARG A 574 -11.89 -11.00 -39.92
N GLY A 575 -12.49 -9.94 -39.37
CA GLY A 575 -13.68 -9.30 -39.94
C GLY A 575 -14.44 -8.38 -38.97
N ILE A 576 -15.59 -7.87 -39.45
CA ILE A 576 -16.54 -7.07 -38.66
C ILE A 576 -17.83 -7.88 -38.51
N PHE A 577 -18.38 -7.90 -37.29
CA PHE A 577 -19.57 -8.66 -36.92
C PHE A 577 -20.70 -7.72 -36.53
N PHE A 578 -21.91 -7.98 -37.05
CA PHE A 578 -23.10 -7.18 -36.78
C PHE A 578 -24.23 -8.07 -36.27
N THR A 579 -25.08 -7.51 -35.41
CA THR A 579 -26.43 -8.02 -35.10
C THR A 579 -27.41 -6.91 -35.44
N GLY A 580 -28.68 -7.24 -35.62
CA GLY A 580 -29.67 -6.21 -35.84
C GLY A 580 -31.08 -6.67 -35.54
N THR A 581 -31.94 -5.69 -35.30
CA THR A 581 -33.36 -5.91 -35.04
C THR A 581 -34.18 -5.19 -36.10
N CYS A 582 -35.30 -5.81 -36.50
CA CYS A 582 -36.26 -5.20 -37.41
C CYS A 582 -37.44 -4.70 -36.60
N ASP A 583 -37.78 -3.42 -36.74
CA ASP A 583 -38.93 -2.85 -36.06
C ASP A 583 -40.19 -3.02 -36.93
N ALA A 584 -40.63 -4.27 -37.04
CA ALA A 584 -41.97 -4.61 -37.48
C ALA A 584 -42.63 -5.36 -36.33
N GLY A 585 -43.52 -4.67 -35.62
CA GLY A 585 -44.09 -5.11 -34.34
C GLY A 585 -44.37 -6.62 -34.26
N SER A 586 -43.76 -7.23 -33.24
CA SER A 586 -44.08 -8.51 -32.59
C SER A 586 -43.37 -9.82 -32.99
N GLU A 587 -42.26 -9.83 -33.73
CA GLU A 587 -41.34 -11.00 -33.76
C GLU A 587 -39.86 -10.58 -33.85
N THR A 588 -39.04 -11.00 -32.88
CA THR A 588 -37.57 -10.85 -32.90
C THR A 588 -36.94 -11.91 -33.80
N LEU A 589 -36.14 -11.50 -34.78
CA LEU A 589 -35.37 -12.38 -35.65
C LEU A 589 -33.87 -12.15 -35.40
N ASP A 590 -33.15 -13.18 -34.96
CA ASP A 590 -31.69 -13.11 -34.82
C ASP A 590 -31.02 -13.39 -36.18
N VAL A 591 -30.20 -12.45 -36.64
CA VAL A 591 -29.41 -12.61 -37.88
C VAL A 591 -27.93 -12.68 -37.50
N MET A 592 -27.27 -13.80 -37.82
CA MET A 592 -25.81 -13.91 -37.74
C MET A 592 -25.19 -13.75 -39.13
N ALA A 593 -24.28 -12.79 -39.27
CA ALA A 593 -23.45 -12.63 -40.45
C ALA A 593 -21.98 -12.95 -40.11
N THR A 594 -21.30 -13.73 -40.96
CA THR A 594 -19.86 -13.98 -40.81
C THR A 594 -19.14 -13.54 -42.06
N TYR A 595 -18.25 -12.55 -41.94
CA TYR A 595 -17.28 -12.22 -42.98
C TYR A 595 -15.98 -12.99 -42.70
N VAL A 596 -15.48 -13.75 -43.67
CA VAL A 596 -14.23 -14.53 -43.51
C VAL A 596 -13.17 -14.01 -44.47
N TRP A 597 -12.16 -13.32 -43.94
CA TRP A 597 -10.92 -13.06 -44.67
C TRP A 597 -9.97 -14.27 -44.51
N PRO A 598 -9.24 -14.77 -45.54
CA PRO A 598 -8.84 -14.10 -46.79
C PRO A 598 -9.46 -14.71 -48.07
N ARG A 599 -10.58 -15.44 -47.97
CA ARG A 599 -11.28 -15.98 -49.16
C ARG A 599 -12.56 -15.18 -49.40
N SER A 600 -12.48 -14.32 -50.40
CA SER A 600 -13.50 -13.39 -50.91
C SER A 600 -14.92 -13.99 -51.04
N GLY A 601 -15.70 -13.93 -49.95
CA GLY A 601 -17.13 -14.18 -49.92
C GLY A 601 -17.72 -13.93 -48.53
N LEU A 602 -18.82 -13.16 -48.46
CA LEU A 602 -19.67 -13.04 -47.28
C LEU A 602 -20.74 -14.14 -47.36
N ALA A 603 -20.87 -14.98 -46.35
CA ALA A 603 -21.99 -15.91 -46.23
C ALA A 603 -22.88 -15.44 -45.06
N LEU A 604 -24.10 -15.01 -45.39
CA LEU A 604 -25.14 -14.74 -44.41
C LEU A 604 -26.03 -15.97 -44.27
N THR A 605 -26.32 -16.39 -43.03
CA THR A 605 -27.35 -17.39 -42.75
C THR A 605 -28.20 -16.84 -41.61
N ALA A 606 -29.47 -16.54 -41.90
CA ALA A 606 -30.45 -16.20 -40.88
C ALA A 606 -31.16 -17.49 -40.43
N TYR A 607 -31.44 -17.61 -39.13
CA TYR A 607 -32.22 -18.73 -38.60
C TYR A 607 -33.42 -18.17 -37.83
N ASN A 608 -34.63 -18.60 -38.20
CA ASN A 608 -35.83 -18.27 -37.45
C ASN A 608 -36.19 -19.43 -36.52
N GLY A 609 -36.19 -19.19 -35.20
CA GLY A 609 -36.56 -20.19 -34.19
C GLY A 609 -38.03 -20.63 -34.23
N SER A 610 -38.92 -19.92 -34.93
CA SER A 610 -40.36 -20.22 -34.98
C SER A 610 -40.89 -20.67 -36.35
N ALA A 611 -40.09 -20.70 -37.42
CA ALA A 611 -40.46 -21.33 -38.71
C ALA A 611 -39.23 -21.71 -39.58
N PRO A 612 -38.98 -22.99 -39.97
CA PRO A 612 -37.65 -23.41 -40.43
C PRO A 612 -37.18 -23.07 -41.86
N ASN A 613 -37.93 -22.35 -42.71
CA ASN A 613 -37.72 -22.47 -44.18
C ASN A 613 -37.45 -21.22 -45.03
N ARG A 614 -37.09 -20.05 -44.48
CA ARG A 614 -36.72 -18.88 -45.31
C ARG A 614 -35.23 -18.64 -45.39
N LEU A 615 -34.68 -18.60 -46.61
CA LEU A 615 -33.28 -18.25 -46.89
C LEU A 615 -33.23 -17.03 -47.82
N CYS A 616 -32.48 -15.99 -47.45
CA CYS A 616 -32.24 -14.81 -48.29
C CYS A 616 -30.79 -14.78 -48.78
N SER A 617 -30.56 -14.27 -50.01
CA SER A 617 -29.21 -14.14 -50.59
C SER A 617 -28.85 -12.69 -50.91
N PHE A 618 -27.57 -12.34 -50.74
CA PHE A 618 -27.05 -10.97 -50.80
C PHE A 618 -25.91 -10.83 -51.82
N ARG A 619 -25.80 -9.69 -52.52
CA ARG A 619 -24.71 -9.39 -53.49
C ARG A 619 -24.25 -7.91 -53.45
N TRP A 620 -23.02 -7.66 -53.90
CA TRP A 620 -22.35 -6.34 -53.83
C TRP A 620 -22.33 -5.59 -55.18
N TYR A 621 -22.32 -4.25 -55.15
CA TYR A 621 -22.30 -3.36 -56.33
C TYR A 621 -21.25 -2.24 -56.25
N ARG A 622 -20.74 -1.77 -57.39
CA ARG A 622 -20.07 -0.46 -57.52
C ARG A 622 -20.48 0.23 -58.82
N THR A 623 -21.07 1.42 -58.72
CA THR A 623 -21.38 2.33 -59.85
C THR A 623 -21.95 1.64 -61.08
N GLY A 624 -23.02 0.85 -60.90
CA GLY A 624 -23.84 0.33 -61.99
C GLY A 624 -23.26 -0.84 -62.81
N GLN A 625 -22.15 -1.47 -62.42
CA GLN A 625 -21.70 -2.74 -63.04
C GLN A 625 -21.25 -3.79 -62.01
N TRP A 626 -21.45 -5.07 -62.35
CA TRP A 626 -21.10 -6.24 -61.55
C TRP A 626 -19.58 -6.43 -61.49
N ILE A 627 -19.00 -6.64 -60.30
CA ILE A 627 -17.55 -6.84 -60.15
C ILE A 627 -17.25 -8.14 -59.40
N ASN A 628 -16.31 -8.93 -59.92
CA ASN A 628 -15.70 -10.07 -59.26
C ASN A 628 -14.25 -9.72 -58.90
N SER A 629 -13.89 -9.90 -57.62
CA SER A 629 -12.55 -9.82 -56.99
C SER A 629 -11.70 -8.54 -57.19
N SER A 630 -11.23 -8.02 -56.04
CA SER A 630 -10.18 -6.99 -55.84
C SER A 630 -10.47 -5.54 -56.26
N GLY A 631 -11.21 -4.81 -55.41
CA GLY A 631 -11.29 -3.35 -55.44
C GLY A 631 -12.27 -2.82 -54.38
N ALA A 632 -11.91 -1.77 -53.65
CA ALA A 632 -12.66 -1.21 -52.50
C ALA A 632 -14.15 -0.92 -52.81
N MET A 633 -15.05 -1.35 -51.92
CA MET A 633 -16.52 -1.40 -52.12
C MET A 633 -17.26 -0.47 -51.15
N ASN A 634 -18.40 0.10 -51.59
CA ASN A 634 -19.17 1.07 -50.80
C ASN A 634 -20.66 0.72 -50.57
N THR A 635 -21.24 -0.39 -51.06
CA THR A 635 -22.66 -0.71 -50.74
C THR A 635 -23.09 -2.17 -50.98
N LEU A 636 -23.88 -2.74 -50.05
CA LEU A 636 -24.50 -4.08 -50.06
C LEU A 636 -25.98 -3.99 -50.45
N ALA A 637 -26.52 -4.95 -51.23
CA ALA A 637 -27.95 -5.02 -51.54
C ALA A 637 -28.54 -6.44 -51.36
N ILE A 638 -29.81 -6.51 -50.99
CA ILE A 638 -30.60 -7.74 -50.84
C ILE A 638 -31.34 -8.00 -52.16
N ASP A 639 -31.12 -9.16 -52.77
CA ASP A 639 -31.62 -9.41 -54.13
C ASP A 639 -32.94 -10.22 -54.14
N TYR A 640 -33.17 -11.13 -53.18
CA TYR A 640 -34.44 -11.88 -53.07
C TYR A 640 -34.61 -12.62 -51.73
N CYS A 641 -35.83 -12.61 -51.19
CA CYS A 641 -36.27 -13.50 -50.11
C CYS A 641 -37.46 -14.35 -50.63
N SER A 642 -37.27 -15.67 -50.75
CA SER A 642 -38.35 -16.61 -51.06
C SER A 642 -38.94 -17.18 -49.77
N PRO A 643 -40.25 -17.51 -49.75
CA PRO A 643 -40.86 -18.28 -48.68
C PRO A 643 -40.17 -19.61 -48.39
#